data_AF-A0A952XUF0-F1
#
_entry.id   AF-A0A952XUF0-F1
#
_cell.length_a   1.000
_cell.length_b   1.000
_cell.length_c   1.000
_cell.angle_alpha   90.00
_cell.angle_beta   90.00
_cell.angle_gamma   90.00
#
_symmetry.space_group_name_H-M   'P 1'
#
loop_
_entity.id
_entity.type
_entity.pdbx_description
1 polymer ?
#
loop_
_entity_poly.entity_id
_entity_poly.type
_entity_poly.pdbx_seq_one_letter_code
_entity_poly.pdbx_strand_id
1 'polypeptide(L)'
;FLNPDRVSMPDFDIDFCQNRRDEVIGYVQGKYGADQVAQIITFGSLQARACLRDVGRVLQMPYGQVDRIAKMVPQNPAAPISLEKAIADEPRLQQERDADPVVERLLTIAQKLEGLYRHASTHAAGIVIGDRPLDRLVPLYRDPRSGMKVSQFNMKWVEQAGLVKFDFLGLKTLTVLEKAVEFVRRRGIEIDLARIPLDDKPTYEMLSRGEVVGVFQVESAGMRKALIGMKPDRIEDIIALVALYRPGPMENIPTYNARKHKEEEIASIHPKIDHLVAETQGVIVYQEQVMQIAQELAGYSLGQADLLRRAMGKKIRAEMEKQREVFVSGAVERGVGKSQADFIFDLLAKFADYGFNKSHAAAYGIVSYQTAYMKAHYPVEFLAASMTYDMNNTDKLNDFRQDAIRLGIEVAAPSVLTGHRQFEVGDNRIFYALAAIKGVGEAAAQHIVDRRGDRPFASLEDFVARVDPKMVGKRVFESLIQAGALDCFGIERERMMAGVDAITAAAAFAQSSAASDQIDIFGAGTGARAPERIRLPEADRWLPAERLHREFQAVGFYFSAHPLDEYRKTLERLRVQEWAAFEASVKRGATAGRLAGTITGKQERRTRTGNKMGILQLSDATGQYEAVLFSETLAHYRDLMEAGRSVVMTVNAENRPEGVSLRVQTMSSLEDEAANVRSALRIFLRDAEPLGAITRQLGQRGEGQVSFVVIKEGGQGEIEIELAERYRVGPSVASALKAVRGVVDVELV
;
A
#
# COMPACT_ATOMS: atom_id res chain seq x y z
N PHE A 1 7.72 -3.31 34.18
CA PHE A 1 6.27 -3.33 33.89
C PHE A 1 5.46 -2.96 35.13
N LEU A 2 5.48 -3.78 36.19
CA LEU A 2 4.92 -3.41 37.50
C LEU A 2 5.98 -2.71 38.35
N ASN A 3 5.66 -1.52 38.88
CA ASN A 3 6.54 -0.81 39.80
C ASN A 3 6.08 -1.12 41.24
N PRO A 4 6.89 -1.81 42.07
CA PRO A 4 6.49 -2.21 43.42
C PRO A 4 6.23 -1.02 44.34
N ASP A 5 6.86 0.12 44.07
CA ASP A 5 6.75 1.34 44.87
C ASP A 5 5.52 2.19 44.47
N ARG A 6 4.71 1.71 43.51
CA ARG A 6 3.54 2.44 43.00
C ARG A 6 2.30 1.55 42.86
N VAL A 7 1.24 1.95 43.54
CA VAL A 7 -0.10 1.36 43.37
C VAL A 7 -0.76 1.96 42.14
N SER A 8 -0.58 1.30 40.99
CA SER A 8 -1.35 1.56 39.77
C SER A 8 -1.68 0.26 39.08
N MET A 9 -2.90 0.13 38.55
CA MET A 9 -3.26 -1.05 37.78
C MET A 9 -2.40 -1.16 36.51
N PRO A 10 -1.96 -2.37 36.13
CA PRO A 10 -1.30 -2.60 34.85
C PRO A 10 -2.31 -2.45 33.71
N ASP A 11 -1.83 -1.93 32.59
CA ASP A 11 -2.55 -1.95 31.31
C ASP A 11 -1.93 -3.06 30.46
N PHE A 12 -2.76 -4.01 30.01
CA PHE A 12 -2.32 -5.15 29.22
C PHE A 12 -2.84 -5.03 27.79
N ASP A 13 -1.89 -4.82 26.87
CA ASP A 13 -2.15 -4.80 25.44
C ASP A 13 -1.68 -6.13 24.85
N ILE A 14 -2.60 -6.88 24.23
CA ILE A 14 -2.33 -8.20 23.67
C ILE A 14 -2.74 -8.21 22.20
N ASP A 15 -1.76 -8.50 21.35
CA ASP A 15 -1.94 -8.66 19.91
C ASP A 15 -2.42 -10.08 19.57
N PHE A 16 -3.53 -10.17 18.87
CA PHE A 16 -4.10 -11.40 18.34
C PHE A 16 -4.12 -11.39 16.82
N CYS A 17 -4.15 -12.58 16.22
CA CYS A 17 -4.53 -12.76 14.83
C CYS A 17 -5.90 -12.11 14.59
N GLN A 18 -5.98 -11.20 13.62
CA GLN A 18 -7.18 -10.38 13.38
C GLN A 18 -8.44 -11.23 13.18
N ASN A 19 -8.32 -12.36 12.48
CA ASN A 19 -9.44 -13.24 12.16
C ASN A 19 -9.95 -14.04 13.38
N ARG A 20 -9.11 -14.21 14.42
CA ARG A 20 -9.40 -15.05 15.59
C ARG A 20 -9.63 -14.23 16.86
N ARG A 21 -9.49 -12.91 16.78
CA ARG A 21 -9.73 -11.99 17.90
C ARG A 21 -11.12 -12.19 18.50
N ASP A 22 -12.16 -12.33 17.67
CA ASP A 22 -13.53 -12.49 18.16
C ASP A 22 -13.76 -13.83 18.86
N GLU A 23 -13.02 -14.89 18.52
CA GLU A 23 -13.02 -16.17 19.26
C GLU A 23 -12.54 -15.96 20.71
N VAL A 24 -11.48 -15.16 20.90
CA VAL A 24 -10.93 -14.86 22.22
C VAL A 24 -11.90 -14.01 23.03
N ILE A 25 -12.55 -13.03 22.40
CA ILE A 25 -13.60 -12.24 23.05
C ILE A 25 -14.75 -13.15 23.50
N GLY A 26 -15.21 -14.04 22.63
CA GLY A 26 -16.25 -15.03 22.96
C GLY A 26 -15.84 -15.93 24.13
N TYR A 27 -14.60 -16.40 24.16
CA TYR A 27 -14.05 -17.16 25.28
C TYR A 27 -14.07 -16.37 26.60
N VAL A 28 -13.64 -15.11 26.59
CA VAL A 28 -13.62 -14.24 27.78
C VAL A 28 -15.05 -14.00 28.29
N GLN A 29 -16.01 -13.74 27.38
CA GLN A 29 -17.43 -13.60 27.74
C GLN A 29 -18.00 -14.90 28.33
N GLY A 30 -17.64 -16.06 27.77
CA GLY A 30 -18.05 -17.36 28.30
C GLY A 30 -17.44 -17.67 29.68
N LYS A 31 -16.19 -17.27 29.91
CA LYS A 31 -15.46 -17.54 31.15
C LYS A 31 -15.89 -16.66 32.31
N TYR A 32 -16.05 -15.35 32.08
CA TYR A 32 -16.34 -14.37 33.13
C TYR A 32 -17.79 -13.91 33.17
N GLY A 33 -18.62 -14.32 32.19
CA GLY A 33 -20.03 -13.94 32.10
C GLY A 33 -20.26 -12.75 31.18
N ALA A 34 -21.30 -12.84 30.33
CA ALA A 34 -21.63 -11.83 29.33
C ALA A 34 -22.00 -10.46 29.91
N ASP A 35 -22.46 -10.41 31.17
CA ASP A 35 -22.81 -9.17 31.88
C ASP A 35 -21.62 -8.50 32.58
N GLN A 36 -20.48 -9.19 32.66
CA GLN A 36 -19.26 -8.72 33.33
C GLN A 36 -18.19 -8.24 32.34
N VAL A 37 -18.42 -8.45 31.04
CA VAL A 37 -17.46 -8.14 29.98
C VAL A 37 -18.12 -7.21 28.96
N ALA A 38 -17.50 -6.06 28.72
CA ALA A 38 -17.98 -5.07 27.74
C ALA A 38 -16.82 -4.46 26.96
N GLN A 39 -17.11 -3.92 25.78
CA GLN A 39 -16.17 -3.08 25.05
C GLN A 39 -16.18 -1.65 25.64
N ILE A 40 -15.15 -0.88 25.36
CA ILE A 40 -15.07 0.53 25.74
C ILE A 40 -15.66 1.40 24.62
N ILE A 41 -16.46 2.42 24.95
CA ILE A 41 -16.93 3.37 23.94
C ILE A 41 -15.80 4.32 23.52
N THR A 42 -15.79 4.66 22.25
CA THR A 42 -15.01 5.76 21.69
C THR A 42 -15.95 6.78 21.07
N PHE A 43 -15.69 8.05 21.31
CA PHE A 43 -16.45 9.14 20.71
C PHE A 43 -15.65 9.70 19.55
N GLY A 44 -16.16 9.51 18.32
CA GLY A 44 -15.56 10.13 17.15
C GLY A 44 -15.80 11.63 17.17
N SER A 45 -14.75 12.44 17.25
CA SER A 45 -14.86 13.90 17.16
C SER A 45 -14.88 14.37 15.70
N LEU A 46 -15.50 15.52 15.45
CA LEU A 46 -15.47 16.20 14.16
C LEU A 46 -14.06 16.78 13.90
N GLN A 47 -13.26 16.04 13.14
CA GLN A 47 -11.97 16.49 12.63
C GLN A 47 -12.15 17.51 11.50
N ALA A 48 -11.23 18.48 11.37
CA ALA A 48 -11.29 19.59 10.41
C ALA A 48 -11.83 19.22 9.01
N ARG A 49 -11.21 18.23 8.34
CA ARG A 49 -11.61 17.79 6.99
C ARG A 49 -13.01 17.18 6.94
N ALA A 50 -13.38 16.39 7.95
CA ALA A 50 -14.69 15.75 8.01
C ALA A 50 -15.78 16.79 8.31
N CYS A 51 -15.48 17.73 9.20
CA CYS A 51 -16.33 18.87 9.53
C CYS A 51 -16.65 19.70 8.28
N LEU A 52 -15.64 20.07 7.48
CA LEU A 52 -15.83 20.78 6.22
C LEU A 52 -16.73 20.03 5.24
N ARG A 53 -16.56 18.71 5.10
CA ARG A 53 -17.40 17.89 4.21
C ARG A 53 -18.85 17.82 4.67
N ASP A 54 -19.09 17.66 5.97
CA ASP A 54 -20.43 17.57 6.51
C ASP A 54 -21.15 18.93 6.44
N VAL A 55 -20.48 20.03 6.82
CA VAL A 55 -21.04 21.39 6.69
C VAL A 55 -21.29 21.74 5.23
N GLY A 56 -20.36 21.44 4.32
CA GLY A 56 -20.53 21.69 2.89
C GLY A 56 -21.73 20.94 2.31
N ARG A 57 -21.99 19.71 2.77
CA ARG A 57 -23.19 18.96 2.39
C ARG A 57 -24.47 19.63 2.87
N VAL A 58 -24.50 20.16 4.10
CA VAL A 58 -25.65 20.89 4.65
C VAL A 58 -25.88 22.21 3.91
N LEU A 59 -24.81 22.88 3.50
CA LEU A 59 -24.85 24.08 2.66
C LEU A 59 -25.15 23.78 1.19
N GLN A 60 -25.38 22.50 0.82
CA GLN A 60 -25.66 22.03 -0.54
C GLN A 60 -24.58 22.42 -1.56
N MET A 61 -23.33 22.52 -1.12
CA MET A 61 -22.20 22.80 -2.00
C MET A 61 -21.85 21.57 -2.84
N PRO A 62 -21.40 21.74 -4.10
CA PRO A 62 -20.93 20.64 -4.93
C PRO A 62 -19.80 19.86 -4.26
N TYR A 63 -19.88 18.52 -4.25
CA TYR A 63 -18.92 17.65 -3.57
C TYR A 63 -17.47 17.91 -4.00
N GLY A 64 -17.22 18.10 -5.30
CA GLY A 64 -15.88 18.37 -5.83
C GLY A 64 -15.26 19.66 -5.28
N GLN A 65 -16.07 20.71 -5.07
CA GLN A 65 -15.61 21.97 -4.47
C GLN A 65 -15.25 21.77 -3.00
N VAL A 66 -16.12 21.12 -2.23
CA VAL A 66 -15.89 20.87 -0.80
C VAL A 66 -14.70 19.95 -0.57
N ASP A 67 -14.55 18.89 -1.39
CA ASP A 67 -13.40 17.98 -1.29
C ASP A 67 -12.08 18.68 -1.65
N ARG A 68 -12.10 19.60 -2.63
CA ARG A 68 -10.94 20.45 -2.95
C ARG A 68 -10.52 21.30 -1.76
N ILE A 69 -11.45 21.99 -1.10
CA ILE A 69 -11.20 22.82 0.09
C ILE A 69 -10.69 21.95 1.25
N ALA A 70 -11.34 20.82 1.53
CA ALA A 70 -10.95 19.91 2.59
C ALA A 70 -9.52 19.36 2.38
N LYS A 71 -9.11 19.11 1.13
CA LYS A 71 -7.74 18.66 0.80
C LYS A 71 -6.67 19.72 1.06
N MET A 72 -7.00 21.00 1.12
CA MET A 72 -6.05 22.07 1.45
C MET A 72 -5.65 22.09 2.92
N VAL A 73 -6.52 21.61 3.83
CA VAL A 73 -6.19 21.47 5.25
C VAL A 73 -5.14 20.38 5.41
N PRO A 74 -3.95 20.63 5.99
CA PRO A 74 -2.93 19.60 6.17
C PRO A 74 -3.43 18.46 7.06
N GLN A 75 -3.12 17.20 6.68
CA GLN A 75 -3.49 16.03 7.46
C GLN A 75 -2.24 15.42 8.09
N ASN A 76 -2.08 15.63 9.40
CA ASN A 76 -1.09 14.92 10.20
C ASN A 76 -1.83 14.11 11.29
N PRO A 77 -1.94 12.79 11.15
CA PRO A 77 -2.62 11.95 12.15
C PRO A 77 -1.97 11.99 13.54
N ALA A 78 -0.65 12.23 13.62
CA ALA A 78 0.08 12.29 14.88
C ALA A 78 -0.03 13.66 15.58
N ALA A 79 -0.36 14.72 14.83
CA ALA A 79 -0.57 16.06 15.35
C ALA A 79 -1.67 16.76 14.51
N PRO A 80 -2.95 16.45 14.76
CA PRO A 80 -4.05 17.05 14.02
C PRO A 80 -4.01 18.58 14.19
N ILE A 81 -4.06 19.29 13.06
CA ILE A 81 -4.05 20.75 13.02
C ILE A 81 -5.49 21.23 13.11
N SER A 82 -5.77 22.18 14.01
CA SER A 82 -7.10 22.80 14.09
C SER A 82 -7.40 23.57 12.82
N LEU A 83 -8.69 23.70 12.49
CA LEU A 83 -9.11 24.43 11.29
C LEU A 83 -8.67 25.90 11.35
N GLU A 84 -8.68 26.51 12.54
CA GLU A 84 -8.15 27.87 12.78
C GLU A 84 -6.67 27.99 12.36
N LYS A 85 -5.82 27.06 12.83
CA LYS A 85 -4.41 27.06 12.49
C LYS A 85 -4.19 26.73 11.01
N ALA A 86 -4.96 25.82 10.44
CA ALA A 86 -4.89 25.50 9.02
C ALA A 86 -5.23 26.70 8.13
N ILE A 87 -6.23 27.51 8.51
CA ILE A 87 -6.58 28.76 7.81
C ILE A 87 -5.45 29.79 7.95
N ALA A 88 -4.83 29.91 9.13
CA ALA A 88 -3.71 30.82 9.33
C ALA A 88 -2.46 30.43 8.51
N ASP A 89 -2.16 29.13 8.44
CA ASP A 89 -0.93 28.60 7.85
C ASP A 89 -1.01 28.40 6.32
N GLU A 90 -2.21 28.28 5.73
CA GLU A 90 -2.40 28.02 4.29
C GLU A 90 -3.06 29.21 3.55
N PRO A 91 -2.28 30.00 2.80
CA PRO A 91 -2.77 31.17 2.06
C PRO A 91 -3.88 30.86 1.05
N ARG A 92 -3.91 29.64 0.47
CA ARG A 92 -4.97 29.25 -0.48
C ARG A 92 -6.34 29.13 0.18
N LEU A 93 -6.38 28.69 1.44
CA LEU A 93 -7.63 28.64 2.20
C LEU A 93 -8.14 30.06 2.49
N GLN A 94 -7.24 31.00 2.76
CA GLN A 94 -7.58 32.41 2.94
C GLN A 94 -8.13 33.01 1.63
N GLN A 95 -7.46 32.74 0.51
CA GLN A 95 -7.91 33.21 -0.81
C GLN A 95 -9.30 32.68 -1.19
N GLU A 96 -9.57 31.38 -1.00
CA GLU A 96 -10.90 30.81 -1.30
C GLU A 96 -11.97 31.36 -0.34
N ARG A 97 -11.61 31.62 0.94
CA ARG A 97 -12.49 32.27 1.92
C ARG A 97 -12.87 33.68 1.47
N ASP A 98 -11.88 34.48 1.06
CA ASP A 98 -12.07 35.89 0.73
C ASP A 98 -12.71 36.06 -0.67
N ALA A 99 -12.57 35.07 -1.56
CA ALA A 99 -13.15 35.08 -2.90
C ALA A 99 -14.62 34.62 -2.97
N ASP A 100 -15.05 33.70 -2.10
CA ASP A 100 -16.40 33.12 -2.13
C ASP A 100 -17.08 33.22 -0.74
N PRO A 101 -18.13 34.05 -0.60
CA PRO A 101 -18.88 34.19 0.66
C PRO A 101 -19.49 32.87 1.18
N VAL A 102 -19.77 31.90 0.30
CA VAL A 102 -20.28 30.58 0.70
C VAL A 102 -19.17 29.78 1.38
N VAL A 103 -17.92 29.91 0.91
CA VAL A 103 -16.74 29.28 1.51
C VAL A 103 -16.40 29.94 2.85
N GLU A 104 -16.54 31.26 2.96
CA GLU A 104 -16.42 31.96 4.25
C GLU A 104 -17.41 31.42 5.29
N ARG A 105 -18.68 31.28 4.88
CA ARG A 105 -19.72 30.72 5.73
C ARG A 105 -19.44 29.27 6.12
N LEU A 106 -18.95 28.45 5.17
CA LEU A 106 -18.51 27.07 5.43
C LEU A 106 -17.43 27.02 6.51
N LEU A 107 -16.36 27.81 6.36
CA LEU A 107 -15.23 27.80 7.30
C LEU A 107 -15.65 28.30 8.68
N THR A 108 -16.43 29.38 8.74
CA THR A 108 -16.93 29.94 10.00
C THR A 108 -17.79 28.95 10.80
N ILE A 109 -18.68 28.21 10.11
CA ILE A 109 -19.51 27.19 10.77
C ILE A 109 -18.64 25.98 11.17
N ALA A 110 -17.74 25.54 10.28
CA ALA A 110 -16.89 24.39 10.54
C ALA A 110 -15.95 24.61 11.75
N GLN A 111 -15.43 25.82 11.95
CA GLN A 111 -14.62 26.18 13.12
C GLN A 111 -15.39 26.05 14.44
N LYS A 112 -16.70 26.35 14.45
CA LYS A 112 -17.54 26.22 15.64
C LYS A 112 -17.92 24.78 15.95
N LEU A 113 -17.95 23.91 14.93
CA LEU A 113 -18.36 22.51 15.06
C LEU A 113 -17.17 21.55 15.23
N GLU A 114 -15.95 22.00 14.90
CA GLU A 114 -14.73 21.24 15.11
C GLU A 114 -14.59 20.80 16.58
N GLY A 115 -14.20 19.55 16.80
CA GLY A 115 -13.99 18.99 18.13
C GLY A 115 -15.25 18.48 18.83
N LEU A 116 -16.45 18.80 18.33
CA LEU A 116 -17.69 18.22 18.86
C LEU A 116 -17.77 16.71 18.57
N TYR A 117 -18.45 15.97 19.45
CA TYR A 117 -18.69 14.54 19.25
C TYR A 117 -19.74 14.31 18.17
N ARG A 118 -19.45 13.40 17.24
CA ARG A 118 -20.30 13.07 16.08
C ARG A 118 -21.17 11.85 16.33
N HIS A 119 -20.57 10.76 16.81
CA HIS A 119 -21.24 9.49 17.01
C HIS A 119 -20.53 8.68 18.09
N ALA A 120 -21.29 7.80 18.74
CA ALA A 120 -20.77 6.72 19.56
C ALA A 120 -20.23 5.63 18.64
N SER A 121 -19.00 5.21 18.90
CA SER A 121 -18.34 4.08 18.27
C SER A 121 -17.80 3.16 19.35
N THR A 122 -17.48 1.93 18.96
CA THR A 122 -16.80 0.99 19.84
C THR A 122 -15.29 1.13 19.68
N HIS A 123 -14.54 1.09 20.77
CA HIS A 123 -13.09 0.99 20.71
C HIS A 123 -12.67 -0.28 19.97
N ALA A 124 -11.74 -0.16 19.04
CA ALA A 124 -11.29 -1.28 18.21
C ALA A 124 -10.51 -2.38 18.99
N ALA A 125 -10.27 -2.19 20.29
CA ALA A 125 -9.37 -3.04 21.08
C ALA A 125 -9.79 -3.13 22.56
N GLY A 126 -10.17 -2.00 23.17
CA GLY A 126 -10.51 -1.90 24.57
C GLY A 126 -11.71 -2.73 25.02
N ILE A 127 -11.42 -3.63 25.94
CA ILE A 127 -12.36 -4.49 26.66
C ILE A 127 -12.16 -4.26 28.15
N VAL A 128 -13.27 -4.30 28.88
CA VAL A 128 -13.25 -4.26 30.34
C VAL A 128 -13.83 -5.54 30.90
N ILE A 129 -13.22 -6.00 31.99
CA ILE A 129 -13.65 -7.19 32.73
C ILE A 129 -13.90 -6.76 34.18
N GLY A 130 -15.15 -6.86 34.61
CA GLY A 130 -15.59 -6.54 35.97
C GLY A 130 -15.65 -7.77 36.88
N ASP A 131 -15.47 -7.56 38.17
CA ASP A 131 -15.66 -8.59 39.21
C ASP A 131 -17.15 -8.87 39.50
N ARG A 132 -18.05 -8.02 39.01
CA ARG A 132 -19.50 -8.07 39.15
C ARG A 132 -20.18 -7.55 37.87
N PRO A 133 -21.52 -7.66 37.72
CA PRO A 133 -22.23 -7.10 36.58
C PRO A 133 -21.92 -5.62 36.34
N LEU A 134 -21.58 -5.27 35.10
CA LEU A 134 -21.04 -3.95 34.75
C LEU A 134 -22.06 -2.83 34.90
N ASP A 135 -23.35 -3.13 34.80
CA ASP A 135 -24.46 -2.19 35.00
C ASP A 135 -24.52 -1.63 36.43
N ARG A 136 -23.87 -2.29 37.40
CA ARG A 136 -23.72 -1.79 38.77
C ARG A 136 -22.57 -0.79 38.94
N LEU A 137 -21.68 -0.68 37.95
CA LEU A 137 -20.47 0.14 37.99
C LEU A 137 -20.51 1.27 36.97
N VAL A 138 -20.92 0.96 35.73
CA VAL A 138 -20.91 1.88 34.60
C VAL A 138 -22.19 1.76 33.76
N PRO A 139 -22.70 2.88 33.21
CA PRO A 139 -23.79 2.81 32.25
C PRO A 139 -23.34 2.12 30.96
N LEU A 140 -24.24 1.32 30.38
CA LEU A 140 -23.97 0.53 29.18
C LEU A 140 -24.73 1.08 27.97
N TYR A 141 -24.14 0.89 26.80
CA TYR A 141 -24.67 1.16 25.47
C TYR A 141 -24.69 -0.15 24.69
N ARG A 142 -25.68 -0.33 23.83
CA ARG A 142 -25.78 -1.48 22.94
C ARG A 142 -25.85 -0.98 21.50
N ASP A 143 -24.83 -1.30 20.72
CA ASP A 143 -24.89 -1.12 19.28
C ASP A 143 -25.82 -2.19 18.69
N PRO A 144 -26.87 -1.83 17.94
CA PRO A 144 -27.74 -2.80 17.27
C PRO A 144 -27.00 -3.79 16.35
N ARG A 145 -25.81 -3.42 15.86
CA ARG A 145 -24.99 -4.24 14.97
C ARG A 145 -24.02 -5.16 15.70
N SER A 146 -23.88 -5.02 17.03
CA SER A 146 -22.96 -5.82 17.84
C SER A 146 -23.73 -6.65 18.87
N GLY A 147 -23.27 -7.90 19.08
CA GLY A 147 -23.76 -8.75 20.17
C GLY A 147 -23.26 -8.32 21.56
N MET A 148 -22.23 -7.47 21.62
CA MET A 148 -21.52 -7.11 22.85
C MET A 148 -21.97 -5.75 23.39
N LYS A 149 -22.09 -5.66 24.73
CA LYS A 149 -22.36 -4.39 25.42
C LYS A 149 -21.11 -3.51 25.38
N VAL A 150 -21.32 -2.19 25.38
CA VAL A 150 -20.26 -1.18 25.38
C VAL A 150 -20.43 -0.29 26.61
N SER A 151 -19.37 -0.02 27.36
CA SER A 151 -19.41 0.96 28.46
C SER A 151 -19.57 2.37 27.89
N GLN A 152 -20.49 3.18 28.43
CA GLN A 152 -20.62 4.60 28.03
C GLN A 152 -19.48 5.48 28.55
N PHE A 153 -18.64 4.96 29.45
CA PHE A 153 -17.40 5.62 29.85
C PHE A 153 -16.30 5.32 28.86
N ASN A 154 -15.66 6.38 28.37
CA ASN A 154 -14.47 6.25 27.54
C ASN A 154 -13.26 5.77 28.37
N MET A 155 -12.15 5.50 27.69
CA MET A 155 -10.92 4.97 28.27
C MET A 155 -10.46 5.69 29.55
N LYS A 156 -10.60 7.02 29.62
CA LYS A 156 -10.14 7.81 30.78
C LYS A 156 -10.97 7.57 32.03
N TRP A 157 -12.29 7.38 31.87
CA TRP A 157 -13.23 7.29 32.98
C TRP A 157 -13.45 5.84 33.42
N VAL A 158 -13.24 4.87 32.54
CA VAL A 158 -13.48 3.45 32.84
C VAL A 158 -12.50 2.90 33.86
N GLU A 159 -11.22 3.29 33.79
CA GLU A 159 -10.20 2.93 34.79
C GLU A 159 -10.50 3.56 36.15
N GLN A 160 -10.94 4.83 36.15
CA GLN A 160 -11.32 5.54 37.39
C GLN A 160 -12.58 4.95 38.03
N ALA A 161 -13.45 4.31 37.24
CA ALA A 161 -14.59 3.55 37.74
C ALA A 161 -14.18 2.20 38.38
N GLY A 162 -12.88 1.87 38.41
CA GLY A 162 -12.35 0.68 39.06
C GLY A 162 -12.39 -0.59 38.20
N LEU A 163 -12.59 -0.44 36.88
CA LEU A 163 -12.56 -1.56 35.94
C LEU A 163 -11.14 -1.79 35.40
N VAL A 164 -10.78 -3.06 35.26
CA VAL A 164 -9.52 -3.46 34.63
C VAL A 164 -9.71 -3.43 33.11
N LYS A 165 -8.84 -2.67 32.44
CA LYS A 165 -8.78 -2.55 30.97
C LYS A 165 -7.85 -3.62 30.39
N PHE A 166 -8.27 -4.19 29.27
CA PHE A 166 -7.44 -5.01 28.39
C PHE A 166 -7.63 -4.52 26.96
N ASP A 167 -6.55 -4.33 26.22
CA ASP A 167 -6.65 -4.08 24.78
C ASP A 167 -6.39 -5.38 24.03
N PHE A 168 -7.41 -5.89 23.34
CA PHE A 168 -7.27 -7.00 22.41
C PHE A 168 -7.13 -6.42 21.02
N LEU A 169 -5.90 -6.32 20.53
CA LEU A 169 -5.61 -5.77 19.21
C LEU A 169 -5.67 -6.88 18.16
N GLY A 170 -6.25 -6.58 17.00
CA GLY A 170 -6.18 -7.47 15.83
C GLY A 170 -5.01 -7.07 14.96
N LEU A 171 -3.86 -7.75 15.09
CA LEU A 171 -2.68 -7.45 14.31
C LEU A 171 -2.70 -8.25 12.99
N LYS A 172 -2.90 -7.54 11.88
CA LYS A 172 -2.91 -8.13 10.52
C LYS A 172 -1.65 -8.95 10.24
N THR A 173 -0.47 -8.50 10.71
CA THR A 173 0.80 -9.19 10.50
C THR A 173 0.80 -10.61 11.05
N LEU A 174 0.19 -10.85 12.21
CA LEU A 174 0.06 -12.19 12.78
C LEU A 174 -0.82 -13.08 11.89
N THR A 175 -1.87 -12.51 11.31
CA THR A 175 -2.74 -13.21 10.36
C THR A 175 -2.00 -13.57 9.07
N VAL A 176 -1.13 -12.68 8.58
CA VAL A 176 -0.26 -12.95 7.41
C VAL A 176 0.70 -14.11 7.72
N LEU A 177 1.36 -14.07 8.88
CA LEU A 177 2.28 -15.13 9.30
C LEU A 177 1.58 -16.49 9.45
N GLU A 178 0.41 -16.53 10.11
CA GLU A 178 -0.41 -17.74 10.23
C GLU A 178 -0.76 -18.32 8.85
N LYS A 179 -1.17 -17.46 7.91
CA LYS A 179 -1.53 -17.88 6.55
C LYS A 179 -0.32 -18.37 5.75
N ALA A 180 0.83 -17.72 5.90
CA ALA A 180 2.07 -18.18 5.29
C ALA A 180 2.49 -19.55 5.83
N VAL A 181 2.41 -19.78 7.14
CA VAL A 181 2.65 -21.09 7.75
C VAL A 181 1.64 -22.14 7.27
N GLU A 182 0.37 -21.78 7.10
CA GLU A 182 -0.65 -22.67 6.52
C GLU A 182 -0.26 -23.11 5.10
N PHE A 183 0.21 -22.19 4.25
CA PHE A 183 0.67 -22.50 2.90
C PHE A 183 1.92 -23.39 2.91
N VAL A 184 2.89 -23.11 3.79
CA VAL A 184 4.09 -23.94 3.91
C VAL A 184 3.76 -25.34 4.41
N ARG A 185 2.81 -25.48 5.34
CA ARG A 185 2.33 -26.77 5.84
C ARG A 185 1.75 -27.65 4.73
N ARG A 186 1.14 -27.08 3.69
CA ARG A 186 0.63 -27.84 2.52
C ARG A 186 1.75 -28.54 1.74
N ARG A 187 2.99 -28.08 1.86
CA ARG A 187 4.19 -28.74 1.31
C ARG A 187 4.75 -29.84 2.23
N GLY A 188 4.10 -30.10 3.36
CA GLY A 188 4.55 -31.06 4.38
C GLY A 188 5.63 -30.51 5.32
N ILE A 189 5.83 -29.19 5.35
CA ILE A 189 6.84 -28.53 6.19
C ILE A 189 6.12 -27.85 7.38
N GLU A 190 6.44 -28.28 8.59
CA GLU A 190 5.94 -27.67 9.83
C GLU A 190 6.91 -26.58 10.29
N ILE A 191 6.40 -25.36 10.49
CA ILE A 191 7.16 -24.23 11.03
C ILE A 191 6.52 -23.78 12.33
N ASP A 192 7.33 -23.76 13.39
CA ASP A 192 6.97 -23.11 14.65
C ASP A 192 7.65 -21.73 14.72
N LEU A 193 6.87 -20.67 14.51
CA LEU A 193 7.35 -19.28 14.53
C LEU A 193 7.97 -18.88 15.88
N ALA A 194 7.62 -19.54 16.98
CA ALA A 194 8.19 -19.25 18.30
C ALA A 194 9.59 -19.86 18.50
N ARG A 195 9.99 -20.79 17.62
CA ARG A 195 11.24 -21.55 17.72
C ARG A 195 12.22 -21.31 16.58
N ILE A 196 11.96 -20.34 15.71
CA ILE A 196 12.90 -20.00 14.64
C ILE A 196 14.23 -19.50 15.25
N PRO A 197 15.38 -19.88 14.67
CA PRO A 197 16.69 -19.38 15.13
C PRO A 197 16.77 -17.87 14.91
N LEU A 198 17.34 -17.13 15.86
CA LEU A 198 17.49 -15.66 15.78
C LEU A 198 18.82 -15.23 15.15
N ASP A 199 19.64 -16.17 14.70
CA ASP A 199 20.96 -15.96 14.10
C ASP A 199 21.03 -16.45 12.63
N ASP A 200 19.86 -16.61 11.98
CA ASP A 200 19.76 -17.04 10.58
C ASP A 200 20.39 -16.03 9.62
N LYS A 201 21.54 -16.41 9.02
CA LYS A 201 22.31 -15.56 8.10
C LYS A 201 21.53 -15.14 6.85
N PRO A 202 20.82 -16.03 6.13
CA PRO A 202 20.02 -15.64 4.96
C PRO A 202 19.03 -14.51 5.25
N THR A 203 18.38 -14.54 6.41
CA THR A 203 17.45 -13.49 6.85
C THR A 203 18.16 -12.14 7.00
N TYR A 204 19.30 -12.10 7.68
CA TYR A 204 20.07 -10.85 7.87
C TYR A 204 20.70 -10.32 6.59
N GLU A 205 21.16 -11.20 5.70
CA GLU A 205 21.68 -10.83 4.40
C GLU A 205 20.58 -10.19 3.54
N MET A 206 19.37 -10.76 3.53
CA MET A 206 18.21 -10.18 2.85
C MET A 206 17.84 -8.79 3.41
N LEU A 207 17.81 -8.64 4.73
CA LEU A 207 17.59 -7.35 5.40
C LEU A 207 18.67 -6.33 5.04
N SER A 208 19.94 -6.75 5.00
CA SER A 208 21.08 -5.90 4.65
C SER A 208 21.07 -5.43 3.19
N ARG A 209 20.49 -6.23 2.27
CA ARG A 209 20.21 -5.82 0.88
C ARG A 209 18.98 -4.89 0.77
N GLY A 210 18.25 -4.68 1.86
CA GLY A 210 17.03 -3.88 1.89
C GLY A 210 15.86 -4.54 1.16
N GLU A 211 15.80 -5.86 1.05
CA GLU A 211 14.73 -6.59 0.35
C GLU A 211 13.50 -6.77 1.25
N VAL A 212 12.93 -5.66 1.73
CA VAL A 212 11.99 -5.63 2.87
C VAL A 212 10.53 -5.40 2.52
N VAL A 213 10.14 -5.57 1.25
CA VAL A 213 8.72 -5.54 0.86
C VAL A 213 7.93 -6.60 1.64
N GLY A 214 6.89 -6.20 2.37
CA GLY A 214 6.09 -7.08 3.24
C GLY A 214 6.66 -7.32 4.64
N VAL A 215 7.89 -6.87 4.93
CA VAL A 215 8.54 -7.10 6.22
C VAL A 215 8.08 -6.04 7.22
N PHE A 216 7.47 -6.50 8.31
CA PHE A 216 6.77 -5.66 9.26
C PHE A 216 7.68 -4.56 9.86
N GLN A 217 7.11 -3.36 10.04
CA GLN A 217 7.75 -2.12 10.51
C GLN A 217 8.93 -1.56 9.67
N VAL A 218 9.56 -2.34 8.81
CA VAL A 218 10.76 -1.93 8.06
C VAL A 218 10.56 -1.61 6.59
N GLU A 219 9.31 -1.57 6.11
CA GLU A 219 9.00 -1.36 4.69
C GLU A 219 9.23 0.07 4.17
N SER A 220 9.12 1.09 5.04
CA SER A 220 9.14 2.48 4.56
C SER A 220 10.49 2.82 3.91
N ALA A 221 10.49 3.60 2.84
CA ALA A 221 11.71 3.91 2.07
C ALA A 221 12.87 4.41 2.94
N GLY A 222 12.58 5.28 3.92
CA GLY A 222 13.61 5.79 4.81
C GLY A 222 14.06 4.78 5.88
N MET A 223 13.17 3.90 6.35
CA MET A 223 13.55 2.80 7.26
C MET A 223 14.40 1.76 6.52
N ARG A 224 14.03 1.42 5.28
CA ARG A 224 14.82 0.59 4.37
C ARG A 224 16.23 1.16 4.17
N LYS A 225 16.35 2.48 3.97
CA LYS A 225 17.65 3.15 3.88
C LYS A 225 18.46 3.00 5.18
N ALA A 226 17.83 3.22 6.33
CA ALA A 226 18.49 3.07 7.62
C ALA A 226 18.95 1.62 7.85
N LEU A 227 18.15 0.63 7.44
CA LEU A 227 18.46 -0.80 7.50
C LEU A 227 19.67 -1.18 6.62
N ILE A 228 19.70 -0.73 5.36
CA ILE A 228 20.84 -0.96 4.44
C ILE A 228 22.12 -0.35 5.01
N GLY A 229 22.01 0.87 5.57
CA GLY A 229 23.14 1.53 6.23
C GLY A 229 23.59 0.82 7.51
N MET A 230 22.67 0.24 8.26
CA MET A 230 22.97 -0.48 9.51
C MET A 230 23.60 -1.85 9.25
N LYS A 231 23.19 -2.55 8.17
CA LYS A 231 23.57 -3.93 7.87
C LYS A 231 23.35 -4.84 9.09
N PRO A 232 22.08 -5.08 9.50
CA PRO A 232 21.79 -5.83 10.71
C PRO A 232 22.34 -7.26 10.59
N ASP A 233 22.93 -7.76 11.67
CA ASP A 233 23.51 -9.11 11.77
C ASP A 233 23.07 -9.87 13.03
N ARG A 234 22.20 -9.25 13.84
CA ARG A 234 21.60 -9.82 15.05
C ARG A 234 20.26 -9.14 15.37
N ILE A 235 19.48 -9.73 16.26
CA ILE A 235 18.12 -9.27 16.57
C ILE A 235 18.11 -7.89 17.22
N GLU A 236 19.12 -7.60 18.05
CA GLU A 236 19.25 -6.34 18.77
C GLU A 236 19.34 -5.13 17.85
N ASP A 237 19.85 -5.31 16.63
CA ASP A 237 19.93 -4.24 15.64
C ASP A 237 18.54 -3.88 15.08
N ILE A 238 17.68 -4.88 14.86
CA ILE A 238 16.29 -4.67 14.42
C ILE A 238 15.53 -3.93 15.53
N ILE A 239 15.72 -4.35 16.79
CA ILE A 239 15.12 -3.72 17.97
C ILE A 239 15.58 -2.25 18.08
N ALA A 240 16.89 -2.00 17.92
CA ALA A 240 17.48 -0.67 17.98
C ALA A 240 16.96 0.22 16.84
N LEU A 241 16.86 -0.31 15.63
CA LEU A 241 16.37 0.44 14.47
C LEU A 241 14.93 0.91 14.65
N VAL A 242 14.03 0.02 15.13
CA VAL A 242 12.63 0.35 15.43
C VAL A 242 12.52 1.43 16.53
N ALA A 243 13.45 1.44 17.47
CA ALA A 243 13.52 2.47 18.50
C ALA A 243 14.03 3.81 17.93
N LEU A 244 15.12 3.78 17.15
CA LEU A 244 15.84 4.95 16.67
C LEU A 244 15.16 5.70 15.52
N TYR A 245 14.42 5.01 14.66
CA TYR A 245 13.87 5.60 13.44
C TYR A 245 12.62 6.47 13.70
N ARG A 246 12.82 7.60 14.39
CA ARG A 246 11.77 8.58 14.75
C ARG A 246 12.34 10.01 14.72
N PRO A 247 11.50 11.03 14.56
CA PRO A 247 11.94 12.42 14.66
C PRO A 247 12.65 12.69 16.00
N GLY A 248 13.92 13.12 15.95
CA GLY A 248 14.80 13.23 17.11
C GLY A 248 15.91 12.17 17.11
N PRO A 249 15.65 10.93 17.56
CA PRO A 249 16.69 9.90 17.68
C PRO A 249 17.25 9.40 16.35
N MET A 250 16.58 9.68 15.22
CA MET A 250 17.07 9.32 13.88
C MET A 250 18.44 9.95 13.57
N GLU A 251 18.80 11.07 14.22
CA GLU A 251 20.12 11.70 14.09
C GLU A 251 21.26 10.83 14.65
N ASN A 252 20.95 9.86 15.51
CA ASN A 252 21.95 8.95 16.09
C ASN A 252 22.20 7.71 15.23
N ILE A 253 21.38 7.44 14.20
CA ILE A 253 21.56 6.27 13.32
C ILE A 253 22.92 6.28 12.61
N PRO A 254 23.41 7.40 12.05
CA PRO A 254 24.74 7.44 11.45
C PRO A 254 25.86 7.08 12.43
N THR A 255 25.81 7.61 13.66
CA THR A 255 26.77 7.29 14.72
C THR A 255 26.71 5.82 15.14
N TYR A 256 25.49 5.26 15.26
CA TYR A 256 25.29 3.84 15.52
C TYR A 256 25.96 2.98 14.43
N ASN A 257 25.75 3.33 13.16
CA ASN A 257 26.29 2.59 12.02
C ASN A 257 27.82 2.69 11.95
N ALA A 258 28.38 3.89 12.09
CA ALA A 258 29.83 4.12 12.06
C ALA A 258 30.55 3.31 13.15
N ARG A 259 30.00 3.28 14.36
CA ARG A 259 30.54 2.48 15.47
C ARG A 259 30.41 0.99 15.23
N LYS A 260 29.25 0.55 14.73
CA LYS A 260 29.04 -0.86 14.37
C LYS A 260 30.04 -1.33 13.30
N HIS A 261 30.30 -0.48 12.30
CA HIS A 261 31.22 -0.78 11.19
C HIS A 261 32.69 -0.55 11.55
N LYS A 262 32.99 -0.17 12.80
CA LYS A 262 34.33 0.11 13.32
C LYS A 262 35.03 1.28 12.61
N GLU A 263 34.25 2.21 12.07
CA GLU A 263 34.72 3.46 11.49
C GLU A 263 34.90 4.55 12.57
N GLU A 264 34.16 4.42 13.68
CA GLU A 264 34.27 5.27 14.88
C GLU A 264 34.47 4.37 16.11
N GLU A 265 35.37 4.76 17.03
CA GLU A 265 35.51 4.07 18.31
C GLU A 265 34.35 4.36 19.25
N ILE A 266 33.91 3.35 20.00
CA ILE A 266 32.88 3.52 21.02
C ILE A 266 33.49 4.26 22.21
N ALA A 267 33.16 5.54 22.37
CA ALA A 267 33.60 6.33 23.51
C ALA A 267 33.05 5.75 24.82
N SER A 268 33.95 5.42 25.76
CA SER A 268 33.59 5.01 27.12
C SER A 268 32.94 6.20 27.85
N ILE A 269 31.73 5.99 28.37
CA ILE A 269 31.04 7.00 29.18
C ILE A 269 31.57 6.89 30.61
N HIS A 270 31.55 5.67 31.14
CA HIS A 270 32.14 5.31 32.42
C HIS A 270 32.26 3.78 32.50
N PRO A 271 33.38 3.21 32.99
CA PRO A 271 33.62 1.77 32.98
C PRO A 271 32.52 0.91 33.60
N LYS A 272 31.79 1.44 34.60
CA LYS A 272 30.65 0.78 35.26
C LYS A 272 29.36 0.69 34.42
N ILE A 273 29.24 1.41 33.30
CA ILE A 273 28.00 1.42 32.51
C ILE A 273 28.20 1.12 31.04
N ASP A 274 29.46 1.02 30.58
CA ASP A 274 29.74 0.75 29.17
C ASP A 274 29.13 -0.58 28.70
N HIS A 275 29.01 -1.59 29.58
CA HIS A 275 28.32 -2.85 29.25
C HIS A 275 26.82 -2.69 28.99
N LEU A 276 26.16 -1.70 29.60
CA LEU A 276 24.72 -1.45 29.42
C LEU A 276 24.39 -0.84 28.05
N VAL A 277 25.36 -0.12 27.46
CA VAL A 277 25.23 0.54 26.16
C VAL A 277 25.99 -0.19 25.05
N ALA A 278 26.74 -1.25 25.37
CA ALA A 278 27.49 -2.04 24.40
C ALA A 278 26.59 -2.66 23.32
N GLU A 279 25.42 -3.16 23.71
CA GLU A 279 24.40 -3.67 22.79
C GLU A 279 23.97 -2.62 21.75
N THR A 280 23.92 -1.36 22.15
CA THR A 280 23.47 -0.23 21.32
C THR A 280 24.62 0.63 20.78
N GLN A 281 25.83 0.04 20.66
CA GLN A 281 27.01 0.71 20.10
C GLN A 281 27.37 2.01 20.85
N GLY A 282 27.19 2.03 22.17
CA GLY A 282 27.47 3.20 23.02
C GLY A 282 26.46 4.34 22.88
N VAL A 283 25.32 4.12 22.23
CA VAL A 283 24.22 5.09 22.15
C VAL A 283 23.16 4.73 23.19
N ILE A 284 22.69 5.69 23.99
CA ILE A 284 21.58 5.47 24.93
C ILE A 284 20.27 5.53 24.14
N VAL A 285 19.60 4.39 23.98
CA VAL A 285 18.39 4.26 23.15
C VAL A 285 17.17 3.93 24.01
N TYR A 286 17.34 3.09 25.02
CA TYR A 286 16.22 2.51 25.75
C TYR A 286 15.96 3.19 27.09
N GLN A 287 14.68 3.22 27.49
CA GLN A 287 14.26 3.65 28.82
C GLN A 287 14.85 2.77 29.92
N GLU A 288 14.93 1.46 29.66
CA GLU A 288 15.48 0.46 30.55
C GLU A 288 16.99 0.67 30.78
N GLN A 289 17.73 1.13 29.76
CA GLN A 289 19.14 1.52 29.91
C GLN A 289 19.29 2.69 30.88
N VAL A 290 18.44 3.72 30.76
CA VAL A 290 18.44 4.87 31.70
C VAL A 290 18.18 4.40 33.13
N MET A 291 17.24 3.47 33.32
CA MET A 291 16.91 2.92 34.63
C MET A 291 18.08 2.12 35.23
N GLN A 292 18.74 1.27 34.43
CA GLN A 292 19.90 0.49 34.86
C GLN A 292 21.11 1.37 35.16
N ILE A 293 21.36 2.40 34.36
CA ILE A 293 22.44 3.38 34.61
C ILE A 293 22.22 4.09 35.95
N ALA A 294 20.98 4.52 36.26
CA ALA A 294 20.66 5.14 37.55
C ALA A 294 20.81 4.18 38.73
N GLN A 295 20.46 2.90 38.55
CA GLN A 295 20.65 1.87 39.57
C GLN A 295 22.13 1.61 39.86
N GLU A 296 22.95 1.44 38.83
CA GLU A 296 24.37 1.07 38.98
C GLU A 296 25.22 2.27 39.45
N LEU A 297 25.04 3.44 38.85
CA LEU A 297 25.83 4.63 39.20
C LEU A 297 25.36 5.30 40.49
N ALA A 298 24.05 5.53 40.65
CA ALA A 298 23.52 6.37 41.72
C ALA A 298 22.76 5.61 42.82
N GLY A 299 22.53 4.31 42.67
CA GLY A 299 21.93 3.48 43.72
C GLY A 299 20.45 3.55 43.89
N TYR A 300 19.76 3.98 42.84
CA TYR A 300 18.31 3.95 42.78
C TYR A 300 17.79 2.52 42.94
N SER A 301 16.67 2.37 43.65
CA SER A 301 15.81 1.20 43.47
C SER A 301 15.24 1.19 42.04
N LEU A 302 14.83 0.04 41.53
CA LEU A 302 14.16 -0.02 40.21
C LEU A 302 12.88 0.83 40.18
N GLY A 303 12.17 0.94 41.30
CA GLY A 303 10.98 1.78 41.43
C GLY A 303 11.31 3.27 41.40
N GLN A 304 12.38 3.69 42.07
CA GLN A 304 12.91 5.06 42.00
C GLN A 304 13.41 5.40 40.60
N ALA A 305 14.08 4.45 39.92
CA ALA A 305 14.59 4.66 38.57
C ALA A 305 13.45 4.86 37.54
N ASP A 306 12.30 4.20 37.74
CA ASP A 306 11.10 4.44 36.95
C ASP A 306 10.50 5.85 37.21
N LEU A 307 10.55 6.33 38.45
CA LEU A 307 10.14 7.71 38.79
C LEU A 307 11.04 8.73 38.08
N LEU A 308 12.36 8.51 38.08
CA LEU A 308 13.34 9.32 37.35
C LEU A 308 13.00 9.40 35.85
N ARG A 309 12.81 8.24 35.20
CA ARG A 309 12.41 8.13 33.79
C ARG A 309 11.15 8.96 33.50
N ARG A 310 10.14 8.88 34.38
CA ARG A 310 8.86 9.59 34.21
C ARG A 310 9.00 11.10 34.42
N ALA A 311 9.82 11.53 35.39
CA ALA A 311 10.12 12.94 35.62
C ALA A 311 10.79 13.56 34.40
N MET A 312 11.75 12.85 33.81
CA MET A 312 12.41 13.25 32.57
C MET A 312 11.41 13.40 31.41
N GLY A 313 10.56 12.39 31.18
CA GLY A 313 9.58 12.43 30.09
C GLY A 313 8.52 13.55 30.22
N LYS A 314 8.18 13.99 31.44
CA LYS A 314 7.22 15.08 31.69
C LYS A 314 7.85 16.48 31.75
N LYS A 315 9.17 16.60 31.73
CA LYS A 315 9.91 17.88 31.82
C LYS A 315 9.50 18.76 33.00
N ILE A 316 9.21 18.15 34.15
CA ILE A 316 8.85 18.91 35.35
C ILE A 316 10.15 19.46 35.96
N ARG A 317 10.46 20.74 35.69
CA ARG A 317 11.73 21.37 36.09
C ARG A 317 12.07 21.19 37.58
N ALA A 318 11.10 21.43 38.45
CA ALA A 318 11.27 21.28 39.89
C ALA A 318 11.54 19.83 40.33
N GLU A 319 10.99 18.84 39.62
CA GLU A 319 11.22 17.42 39.93
C GLU A 319 12.59 16.98 39.39
N MET A 320 12.97 17.45 38.20
CA MET A 320 14.28 17.16 37.61
C MET A 320 15.45 17.65 38.47
N GLU A 321 15.34 18.83 39.08
CA GLU A 321 16.37 19.35 39.99
C GLU A 321 16.53 18.48 41.24
N LYS A 322 15.42 18.01 41.84
CA LYS A 322 15.46 17.05 42.96
C LYS A 322 16.12 15.74 42.58
N GLN A 323 15.73 15.18 41.44
CA GLN A 323 16.28 13.92 40.95
C GLN A 323 17.77 14.04 40.60
N ARG A 324 18.21 15.20 40.09
CA ARG A 324 19.64 15.50 39.86
C ARG A 324 20.43 15.42 41.15
N GLU A 325 19.97 16.06 42.22
CA GLU A 325 20.68 16.08 43.50
C GLU A 325 20.83 14.66 44.08
N VAL A 326 19.76 13.87 44.01
CA VAL A 326 19.77 12.46 44.44
C VAL A 326 20.72 11.63 43.59
N PHE A 327 20.71 11.81 42.26
CA PHE A 327 21.59 11.09 41.34
C PHE A 327 23.07 11.41 41.60
N VAL A 328 23.42 12.69 41.70
CA VAL A 328 24.81 13.12 41.87
C VAL A 328 25.34 12.70 43.24
N SER A 329 24.55 12.86 44.31
CA SER A 329 24.94 12.43 45.65
C SER A 329 25.20 10.92 45.70
N GLY A 330 24.28 10.12 45.16
CA GLY A 330 24.43 8.67 45.10
C GLY A 330 25.61 8.22 44.22
N ALA A 331 25.90 8.94 43.13
CA ALA A 331 27.04 8.66 42.26
C ALA A 331 28.38 8.97 42.95
N VAL A 332 28.46 10.07 43.70
CA VAL A 332 29.65 10.45 44.48
C VAL A 332 29.93 9.45 45.59
N GLU A 333 28.91 9.00 46.32
CA GLU A 333 29.03 7.94 47.34
C GLU A 333 29.57 6.62 46.75
N ARG A 334 29.38 6.41 45.45
CA ARG A 334 29.81 5.20 44.72
C ARG A 334 31.09 5.39 43.91
N GLY A 335 31.82 6.48 44.16
CA GLY A 335 33.14 6.73 43.60
C GLY A 335 33.16 7.35 42.20
N VAL A 336 32.06 7.95 41.75
CA VAL A 336 32.02 8.74 40.50
C VAL A 336 32.31 10.20 40.84
N GLY A 337 33.23 10.85 40.12
CA GLY A 337 33.53 12.26 40.33
C GLY A 337 32.29 13.14 40.07
N LYS A 338 32.07 14.17 40.89
CA LYS A 338 30.89 15.04 40.80
C LYS A 338 30.66 15.61 39.40
N SER A 339 31.71 16.11 38.75
CA SER A 339 31.66 16.64 37.38
C SER A 339 31.23 15.60 36.35
N GLN A 340 31.68 14.35 36.51
CA GLN A 340 31.30 13.24 35.64
C GLN A 340 29.86 12.79 35.90
N ALA A 341 29.42 12.76 37.17
CA ALA A 341 28.03 12.48 37.52
C ALA A 341 27.06 13.52 36.94
N ASP A 342 27.40 14.81 37.04
CA ASP A 342 26.64 15.90 36.43
C ASP A 342 26.55 15.75 34.90
N PHE A 343 27.68 15.44 34.24
CA PHE A 343 27.73 15.19 32.79
C PHE A 343 26.87 14.00 32.38
N ILE A 344 26.94 12.88 33.10
CA ILE A 344 26.12 11.69 32.83
C ILE A 344 24.64 12.00 33.03
N PHE A 345 24.27 12.76 34.07
CA PHE A 345 22.89 13.16 34.28
C PHE A 345 22.34 14.02 33.14
N ASP A 346 23.13 14.98 32.64
CA ASP A 346 22.76 15.79 31.47
C ASP A 346 22.60 14.94 30.20
N LEU A 347 23.48 13.95 30.02
CA LEU A 347 23.37 12.98 28.93
C LEU A 347 22.04 12.21 29.03
N LEU A 348 21.73 11.64 30.20
CA LEU A 348 20.49 10.91 30.45
C LEU A 348 19.25 11.80 30.24
N ALA A 349 19.27 13.04 30.72
CA ALA A 349 18.18 13.99 30.55
C ALA A 349 17.93 14.33 29.08
N LYS A 350 19.00 14.53 28.29
CA LYS A 350 18.89 14.79 26.84
C LYS A 350 18.32 13.59 26.08
N PHE A 351 18.67 12.37 26.48
CA PHE A 351 18.19 11.15 25.82
C PHE A 351 16.82 10.67 26.29
N ALA A 352 16.42 10.99 27.52
CA ALA A 352 15.13 10.58 28.05
C ALA A 352 13.94 11.17 27.28
N ASP A 353 14.14 12.30 26.58
CA ASP A 353 13.17 12.86 25.63
C ASP A 353 12.87 11.91 24.45
N TYR A 354 13.81 11.04 24.12
CA TYR A 354 13.76 10.14 22.96
C TYR A 354 13.90 8.66 23.32
N GLY A 355 14.06 8.36 24.61
CA GLY A 355 14.24 7.01 25.13
C GLY A 355 13.01 6.16 24.81
N PHE A 356 13.23 5.01 24.19
CA PHE A 356 12.16 4.12 23.78
C PHE A 356 12.02 2.91 24.71
N ASN A 357 10.80 2.37 24.85
CA ASN A 357 10.59 1.19 25.68
C ASN A 357 11.14 -0.07 24.99
N LYS A 358 12.17 -0.70 25.57
CA LYS A 358 12.83 -1.86 24.99
C LYS A 358 11.90 -3.06 24.92
N SER A 359 11.08 -3.32 25.95
CA SER A 359 10.17 -4.47 25.93
C SER A 359 9.19 -4.43 24.75
N HIS A 360 8.63 -3.26 24.44
CA HIS A 360 7.77 -3.05 23.29
C HIS A 360 8.55 -3.17 21.97
N ALA A 361 9.73 -2.54 21.87
CA ALA A 361 10.58 -2.64 20.68
C ALA A 361 10.99 -4.09 20.38
N ALA A 362 11.33 -4.85 21.42
CA ALA A 362 11.78 -6.23 21.31
C ALA A 362 10.65 -7.13 20.82
N ALA A 363 9.46 -7.04 21.41
CA ALA A 363 8.31 -7.84 21.00
C ALA A 363 7.96 -7.61 19.51
N TYR A 364 7.88 -6.35 19.08
CA TYR A 364 7.62 -6.01 17.69
C TYR A 364 8.79 -6.36 16.76
N GLY A 365 10.04 -6.23 17.23
CA GLY A 365 11.24 -6.62 16.51
C GLY A 365 11.29 -8.12 16.20
N ILE A 366 10.79 -8.97 17.11
CA ILE A 366 10.65 -10.42 16.87
C ILE A 366 9.63 -10.68 15.74
N VAL A 367 8.49 -9.98 15.74
CA VAL A 367 7.51 -10.13 14.65
C VAL A 367 8.11 -9.67 13.31
N SER A 368 8.86 -8.57 13.30
CA SER A 368 9.59 -8.12 12.11
C SER A 368 10.60 -9.17 11.63
N TYR A 369 11.34 -9.80 12.55
CA TYR A 369 12.27 -10.89 12.23
C TYR A 369 11.53 -12.12 11.69
N GLN A 370 10.42 -12.54 12.29
CA GLN A 370 9.59 -13.64 11.80
C GLN A 370 9.10 -13.39 10.36
N THR A 371 8.65 -12.17 10.05
CA THR A 371 8.27 -11.82 8.67
C THR A 371 9.46 -11.85 7.71
N ALA A 372 10.64 -11.40 8.14
CA ALA A 372 11.85 -11.46 7.34
C ALA A 372 12.31 -12.90 7.09
N TYR A 373 12.25 -13.76 8.11
CA TYR A 373 12.59 -15.18 8.02
C TYR A 373 11.65 -15.91 7.05
N MET A 374 10.33 -15.71 7.20
CA MET A 374 9.36 -16.31 6.29
C MET A 374 9.59 -15.88 4.83
N LYS A 375 9.93 -14.61 4.61
CA LYS A 375 10.25 -14.12 3.28
C LYS A 375 11.56 -14.70 2.72
N ALA A 376 12.59 -14.82 3.54
CA ALA A 376 13.90 -15.31 3.10
C ALA A 376 13.87 -16.79 2.70
N HIS A 377 13.08 -17.61 3.42
CA HIS A 377 13.04 -19.07 3.22
C HIS A 377 11.83 -19.57 2.43
N TYR A 378 10.69 -18.88 2.54
CA TYR A 378 9.41 -19.26 1.92
C TYR A 378 8.75 -18.07 1.21
N PRO A 379 9.43 -17.46 0.22
CA PRO A 379 8.99 -16.21 -0.39
C PRO A 379 7.65 -16.33 -1.14
N VAL A 380 7.37 -17.47 -1.78
CA VAL A 380 6.11 -17.69 -2.53
C VAL A 380 4.91 -17.63 -1.59
N GLU A 381 4.98 -18.39 -0.49
CA GLU A 381 3.94 -18.49 0.52
C GLU A 381 3.78 -17.18 1.30
N PHE A 382 4.88 -16.55 1.66
CA PHE A 382 4.87 -15.27 2.37
C PHE A 382 4.27 -14.14 1.52
N LEU A 383 4.65 -14.03 0.25
CA LEU A 383 4.12 -13.02 -0.66
C LEU A 383 2.63 -13.27 -0.97
N ALA A 384 2.22 -14.52 -1.21
CA ALA A 384 0.80 -14.85 -1.43
C ALA A 384 -0.06 -14.54 -0.19
N ALA A 385 0.43 -14.83 1.02
CA ALA A 385 -0.23 -14.46 2.26
C ALA A 385 -0.32 -12.94 2.43
N SER A 386 0.77 -12.22 2.16
CA SER A 386 0.80 -10.75 2.22
C SER A 386 -0.18 -10.12 1.24
N MET A 387 -0.18 -10.58 -0.02
CA MET A 387 -1.12 -10.16 -1.06
C MET A 387 -2.59 -10.43 -0.66
N THR A 388 -2.87 -11.54 0.02
CA THR A 388 -4.22 -11.85 0.51
C THR A 388 -4.73 -10.81 1.50
N TYR A 389 -3.92 -10.40 2.47
CA TYR A 389 -4.35 -9.41 3.46
C TYR A 389 -4.18 -7.95 2.99
N ASP A 390 -3.60 -7.72 1.82
CA ASP A 390 -3.56 -6.42 1.11
C ASP A 390 -4.38 -6.41 -0.18
N MET A 391 -5.32 -7.36 -0.37
CA MET A 391 -6.05 -7.53 -1.63
C MET A 391 -6.79 -6.27 -2.12
N ASN A 392 -7.18 -5.39 -1.21
CA ASN A 392 -7.90 -4.15 -1.52
C ASN A 392 -6.96 -2.98 -1.85
N ASN A 393 -5.65 -3.13 -1.65
CA ASN A 393 -4.64 -2.11 -1.89
C ASN A 393 -3.83 -2.44 -3.14
N THR A 394 -4.27 -1.93 -4.29
CA THR A 394 -3.65 -2.24 -5.58
C THR A 394 -2.19 -1.79 -5.68
N ASP A 395 -1.82 -0.70 -5.00
CA ASP A 395 -0.45 -0.21 -5.02
C ASP A 395 0.47 -1.21 -4.30
N LYS A 396 0.06 -1.70 -3.13
CA LYS A 396 0.77 -2.76 -2.40
C LYS A 396 0.83 -4.08 -3.16
N LEU A 397 -0.26 -4.48 -3.82
CA LEU A 397 -0.26 -5.69 -4.66
C LEU A 397 0.77 -5.59 -5.79
N ASN A 398 0.91 -4.41 -6.40
CA ASN A 398 1.91 -4.18 -7.42
C ASN A 398 3.34 -4.25 -6.83
N ASP A 399 3.59 -3.68 -5.65
CA ASP A 399 4.89 -3.80 -4.96
C ASP A 399 5.25 -5.27 -4.73
N PHE A 400 4.30 -6.07 -4.22
CA PHE A 400 4.51 -7.51 -4.01
C PHE A 400 4.74 -8.27 -5.31
N ARG A 401 4.04 -7.91 -6.40
CA ARG A 401 4.22 -8.52 -7.72
C ARG A 401 5.62 -8.23 -8.26
N GLN A 402 6.09 -6.99 -8.17
CA GLN A 402 7.43 -6.63 -8.62
C GLN A 402 8.51 -7.38 -7.83
N ASP A 403 8.33 -7.52 -6.53
CA ASP A 403 9.26 -8.30 -5.70
C ASP A 403 9.20 -9.80 -6.02
N ALA A 404 8.02 -10.36 -6.33
CA ALA A 404 7.87 -11.73 -6.82
C ALA A 404 8.63 -11.96 -8.14
N ILE A 405 8.47 -11.06 -9.12
CA ILE A 405 9.17 -11.14 -10.42
C ILE A 405 10.69 -11.08 -10.21
N ARG A 406 11.17 -10.17 -9.34
CA ARG A 406 12.59 -10.06 -8.98
C ARG A 406 13.15 -11.35 -8.38
N LEU A 407 12.34 -12.07 -7.61
CA LEU A 407 12.68 -13.37 -7.01
C LEU A 407 12.50 -14.55 -7.97
N GLY A 408 12.06 -14.32 -9.21
CA GLY A 408 11.81 -15.38 -10.19
C GLY A 408 10.52 -16.17 -9.94
N ILE A 409 9.57 -15.61 -9.19
CA ILE A 409 8.27 -16.21 -8.87
C ILE A 409 7.24 -15.74 -9.90
N GLU A 410 6.51 -16.67 -10.51
CA GLU A 410 5.48 -16.34 -11.49
C GLU A 410 4.20 -15.88 -10.79
N VAL A 411 3.70 -14.68 -11.09
CA VAL A 411 2.36 -14.24 -10.67
C VAL A 411 1.39 -14.43 -11.82
N ALA A 412 0.57 -15.48 -11.73
CA ALA A 412 -0.41 -15.83 -12.75
C ALA A 412 -1.51 -14.78 -12.84
N ALA A 413 -1.94 -14.44 -14.06
CA ALA A 413 -3.09 -13.57 -14.29
C ALA A 413 -4.38 -14.18 -13.68
N PRO A 414 -5.37 -13.35 -13.31
CA PRO A 414 -6.66 -13.84 -12.85
C PRO A 414 -7.31 -14.75 -13.89
N SER A 415 -7.94 -15.83 -13.44
CA SER A 415 -8.71 -16.74 -14.30
C SER A 415 -9.81 -17.42 -13.49
N VAL A 416 -10.99 -17.62 -14.07
CA VAL A 416 -12.06 -18.39 -13.41
C VAL A 416 -11.74 -19.89 -13.32
N LEU A 417 -10.80 -20.40 -14.14
CA LEU A 417 -10.40 -21.81 -14.12
C LEU A 417 -9.43 -22.12 -12.96
N THR A 418 -8.49 -21.23 -12.69
CA THR A 418 -7.40 -21.45 -11.73
C THR A 418 -7.45 -20.52 -10.51
N GLY A 419 -8.07 -19.35 -10.63
CA GLY A 419 -8.13 -18.36 -9.56
C GLY A 419 -8.96 -18.84 -8.36
N HIS A 420 -8.52 -18.50 -7.16
CA HIS A 420 -9.21 -18.83 -5.91
C HIS A 420 -9.87 -17.59 -5.31
N ARG A 421 -10.61 -17.74 -4.20
CA ARG A 421 -11.19 -16.58 -3.50
C ARG A 421 -10.10 -15.62 -3.06
N GLN A 422 -9.07 -16.16 -2.41
CA GLN A 422 -7.87 -15.46 -1.97
C GLN A 422 -6.69 -15.83 -2.87
N PHE A 423 -5.51 -15.21 -2.67
CA PHE A 423 -4.33 -15.60 -3.42
C PHE A 423 -3.97 -17.03 -3.01
N GLU A 424 -3.53 -17.83 -3.96
CA GLU A 424 -3.22 -19.24 -3.75
C GLU A 424 -1.82 -19.56 -4.28
N VAL A 425 -1.18 -20.56 -3.69
CA VAL A 425 0.20 -20.94 -4.02
C VAL A 425 0.24 -22.18 -4.92
N GLY A 426 1.14 -22.17 -5.90
CA GLY A 426 1.53 -23.30 -6.71
C GLY A 426 3.06 -23.47 -6.71
N ASP A 427 3.57 -24.37 -7.54
CA ASP A 427 5.01 -24.60 -7.65
C ASP A 427 5.71 -23.37 -8.27
N ASN A 428 6.45 -22.63 -7.44
CA ASN A 428 7.07 -21.33 -7.76
C ASN A 428 6.12 -20.32 -8.42
N ARG A 429 4.82 -20.39 -8.07
CA ARG A 429 3.76 -19.62 -8.73
C ARG A 429 2.73 -19.11 -7.73
N ILE A 430 2.21 -17.90 -7.94
CA ILE A 430 1.12 -17.31 -7.16
C ILE A 430 -0.08 -17.11 -8.09
N PHE A 431 -1.22 -17.70 -7.76
CA PHE A 431 -2.48 -17.50 -8.47
C PHE A 431 -3.21 -16.27 -7.95
N TYR A 432 -3.56 -15.36 -8.86
CA TYR A 432 -4.25 -14.13 -8.50
C TYR A 432 -5.65 -14.41 -7.93
N ALA A 433 -6.01 -13.70 -6.86
CA ALA A 433 -7.29 -13.83 -6.20
C ALA A 433 -8.42 -13.22 -7.02
N LEU A 434 -9.54 -13.94 -7.17
CA LEU A 434 -10.73 -13.38 -7.79
C LEU A 434 -11.33 -12.23 -6.96
N ALA A 435 -11.19 -12.27 -5.63
CA ALA A 435 -11.66 -11.20 -4.74
C ALA A 435 -10.77 -9.93 -4.79
N ALA A 436 -9.56 -10.01 -5.35
CA ALA A 436 -8.70 -8.83 -5.52
C ALA A 436 -9.09 -7.98 -6.75
N ILE A 437 -9.96 -8.49 -7.63
CA ILE A 437 -10.43 -7.76 -8.80
C ILE A 437 -11.42 -6.67 -8.36
N LYS A 438 -11.14 -5.41 -8.70
CA LYS A 438 -12.03 -4.28 -8.40
C LYS A 438 -13.41 -4.49 -9.01
N GLY A 439 -14.41 -4.53 -8.15
CA GLY A 439 -15.81 -4.76 -8.53
C GLY A 439 -16.30 -6.20 -8.34
N VAL A 440 -15.41 -7.14 -8.01
CA VAL A 440 -15.76 -8.51 -7.60
C VAL A 440 -15.74 -8.58 -6.07
N GLY A 441 -16.90 -8.79 -5.44
CA GLY A 441 -16.98 -8.95 -3.98
C GLY A 441 -16.52 -10.35 -3.54
N GLU A 442 -16.09 -10.48 -2.27
CA GLU A 442 -15.65 -11.78 -1.72
C GLU A 442 -16.70 -12.89 -1.87
N ALA A 443 -17.99 -12.56 -1.69
CA ALA A 443 -19.08 -13.51 -1.83
C ALA A 443 -19.21 -14.03 -3.28
N ALA A 444 -19.05 -13.14 -4.27
CA ALA A 444 -19.07 -13.52 -5.68
C ALA A 444 -17.86 -14.39 -6.05
N ALA A 445 -16.67 -14.04 -5.55
CA ALA A 445 -15.46 -14.84 -5.72
C ALA A 445 -15.59 -16.23 -5.10
N GLN A 446 -16.12 -16.34 -3.87
CA GLN A 446 -16.37 -17.64 -3.22
C GLN A 446 -17.36 -18.47 -4.03
N HIS A 447 -18.47 -17.88 -4.46
CA HIS A 447 -19.48 -18.56 -5.26
C HIS A 447 -18.92 -19.13 -6.57
N ILE A 448 -18.06 -18.37 -7.27
CA ILE A 448 -17.40 -18.86 -8.50
C ILE A 448 -16.54 -20.09 -8.19
N VAL A 449 -15.76 -20.07 -7.11
CA VAL A 449 -14.91 -21.19 -6.70
C VAL A 449 -15.76 -22.40 -6.29
N ASP A 450 -16.83 -22.20 -5.53
CA ASP A 450 -17.74 -23.27 -5.10
C ASP A 450 -18.44 -23.94 -6.29
N ARG A 451 -18.84 -23.16 -7.30
CA ARG A 451 -19.48 -23.66 -8.52
C ARG A 451 -18.51 -24.33 -9.48
N ARG A 452 -17.23 -23.99 -9.41
CA ARG A 452 -16.17 -24.75 -10.08
C ARG A 452 -16.01 -26.11 -9.43
N GLY A 453 -15.85 -26.16 -8.10
CA GLY A 453 -15.49 -27.37 -7.38
C GLY A 453 -14.30 -28.07 -8.06
N ASP A 454 -14.41 -29.39 -8.24
CA ASP A 454 -13.40 -30.20 -8.94
C ASP A 454 -13.58 -30.24 -10.46
N ARG A 455 -14.64 -29.61 -11.00
CA ARG A 455 -14.96 -29.63 -12.44
C ARG A 455 -14.77 -28.24 -13.06
N PRO A 456 -13.64 -27.98 -13.74
CA PRO A 456 -13.38 -26.73 -14.44
C PRO A 456 -14.54 -26.35 -15.38
N PHE A 457 -14.70 -25.05 -15.60
CA PHE A 457 -15.67 -24.55 -16.57
C PHE A 457 -15.20 -24.87 -17.98
N ALA A 458 -16.03 -25.57 -18.76
CA ALA A 458 -15.67 -26.02 -20.10
C ALA A 458 -15.76 -24.89 -21.14
N SER A 459 -16.70 -23.96 -20.93
CA SER A 459 -16.93 -22.81 -21.82
C SER A 459 -17.56 -21.65 -21.05
N LEU A 460 -17.69 -20.49 -21.72
CA LEU A 460 -18.38 -19.33 -21.16
C LEU A 460 -19.83 -19.67 -20.81
N GLU A 461 -20.51 -20.46 -21.64
CA GLU A 461 -21.90 -20.84 -21.41
C GLU A 461 -22.06 -21.79 -20.23
N ASP A 462 -21.10 -22.70 -20.04
CA ASP A 462 -21.03 -23.56 -18.86
C ASP A 462 -20.74 -22.77 -17.58
N PHE A 463 -19.90 -21.72 -17.65
CA PHE A 463 -19.71 -20.79 -16.55
C PHE A 463 -21.01 -20.05 -16.20
N VAL A 464 -21.66 -19.45 -17.20
CA VAL A 464 -22.90 -18.68 -17.07
C VAL A 464 -24.06 -19.53 -16.53
N ALA A 465 -24.15 -20.79 -16.93
CA ALA A 465 -25.21 -21.70 -16.48
C ALA A 465 -25.06 -22.14 -15.01
N ARG A 466 -23.84 -22.10 -14.45
CA ARG A 466 -23.56 -22.54 -13.08
C ARG A 466 -23.55 -21.41 -12.05
N VAL A 467 -23.31 -20.18 -12.46
CA VAL A 467 -23.24 -19.01 -11.55
C VAL A 467 -24.62 -18.47 -11.20
N ASP A 468 -24.74 -17.83 -10.04
CA ASP A 468 -25.98 -17.22 -9.58
C ASP A 468 -25.95 -15.75 -10.02
N PRO A 469 -26.88 -15.29 -10.86
CA PRO A 469 -26.95 -13.90 -11.34
C PRO A 469 -27.15 -12.87 -10.21
N LYS A 470 -27.65 -13.27 -9.03
CA LYS A 470 -27.72 -12.39 -7.85
C LYS A 470 -26.34 -12.09 -7.26
N MET A 471 -25.41 -13.06 -7.35
CA MET A 471 -24.05 -12.90 -6.86
C MET A 471 -23.11 -12.36 -7.95
N VAL A 472 -23.27 -12.86 -9.18
CA VAL A 472 -22.49 -12.48 -10.36
C VAL A 472 -23.39 -11.68 -11.30
N GLY A 473 -23.61 -10.42 -10.94
CA GLY A 473 -24.39 -9.47 -11.76
C GLY A 473 -23.55 -8.83 -12.87
N LYS A 474 -24.18 -7.97 -13.68
CA LYS A 474 -23.55 -7.25 -14.81
C LYS A 474 -22.19 -6.64 -14.46
N ARG A 475 -22.11 -5.89 -13.36
CA ARG A 475 -20.87 -5.24 -12.91
C ARG A 475 -19.75 -6.25 -12.61
N VAL A 476 -20.08 -7.43 -12.07
CA VAL A 476 -19.09 -8.48 -11.78
C VAL A 476 -18.58 -9.08 -13.08
N PHE A 477 -19.45 -9.33 -14.07
CA PHE A 477 -19.02 -9.76 -15.40
C PHE A 477 -18.12 -8.72 -16.07
N GLU A 478 -18.50 -7.44 -16.06
CA GLU A 478 -17.68 -6.35 -16.62
C GLU A 478 -16.27 -6.36 -16.00
N SER A 479 -16.17 -6.45 -14.66
CA SER A 479 -14.90 -6.53 -13.95
C SER A 479 -14.08 -7.79 -14.30
N LEU A 480 -14.72 -8.97 -14.38
CA LEU A 480 -14.05 -10.23 -14.76
C LEU A 480 -13.52 -10.19 -16.19
N ILE A 481 -14.29 -9.62 -17.12
CA ILE A 481 -13.88 -9.44 -18.53
C ILE A 481 -12.69 -8.47 -18.59
N GLN A 482 -12.78 -7.31 -17.95
CA GLN A 482 -11.71 -6.30 -17.98
C GLN A 482 -10.41 -6.81 -17.35
N ALA A 483 -10.51 -7.58 -16.27
CA ALA A 483 -9.37 -8.20 -15.61
C ALA A 483 -8.73 -9.35 -16.41
N GLY A 484 -9.40 -9.87 -17.45
CA GLY A 484 -8.93 -11.04 -18.20
C GLY A 484 -9.25 -12.38 -17.56
N ALA A 485 -10.10 -12.40 -16.52
CA ALA A 485 -10.45 -13.63 -15.81
C ALA A 485 -11.19 -14.65 -16.68
N LEU A 486 -11.80 -14.20 -17.80
CA LEU A 486 -12.54 -15.02 -18.75
C LEU A 486 -11.77 -15.29 -20.06
N ASP A 487 -10.52 -14.83 -20.17
CA ASP A 487 -9.69 -15.02 -21.39
C ASP A 487 -9.42 -16.51 -21.68
N CYS A 488 -9.51 -17.35 -20.65
CA CYS A 488 -9.37 -18.80 -20.75
C CYS A 488 -10.39 -19.47 -21.70
N PHE A 489 -11.49 -18.80 -22.05
CA PHE A 489 -12.47 -19.30 -23.00
C PHE A 489 -12.14 -19.00 -24.46
N GLY A 490 -11.03 -18.27 -24.73
CA GLY A 490 -10.60 -17.94 -26.10
C GLY A 490 -11.52 -16.96 -26.84
N ILE A 491 -12.34 -16.21 -26.10
CA ILE A 491 -13.24 -15.19 -26.65
C ILE A 491 -12.60 -13.82 -26.43
N GLU A 492 -12.63 -12.96 -27.46
CA GLU A 492 -12.14 -11.57 -27.37
C GLU A 492 -12.91 -10.77 -26.30
N ARG A 493 -12.19 -10.04 -25.44
CA ARG A 493 -12.76 -9.28 -24.30
C ARG A 493 -13.79 -8.25 -24.77
N GLU A 494 -13.57 -7.66 -25.93
CA GLU A 494 -14.41 -6.69 -26.61
C GLU A 494 -15.80 -7.24 -26.92
N ARG A 495 -15.83 -8.48 -27.44
CA ARG A 495 -17.07 -9.18 -27.78
C ARG A 495 -17.84 -9.57 -26.53
N MET A 496 -17.14 -10.01 -25.49
CA MET A 496 -17.77 -10.30 -24.19
C MET A 496 -18.33 -9.04 -23.54
N MET A 497 -17.62 -7.91 -23.64
CA MET A 497 -18.06 -6.63 -23.08
C MET A 497 -19.28 -6.09 -23.83
N ALA A 498 -19.26 -6.09 -25.16
CA ALA A 498 -20.39 -5.68 -25.98
C ALA A 498 -21.63 -6.59 -25.77
N GLY A 499 -21.39 -7.88 -25.49
CA GLY A 499 -22.43 -8.86 -25.20
C GLY A 499 -22.76 -9.05 -23.72
N VAL A 500 -22.30 -8.19 -22.81
CA VAL A 500 -22.44 -8.42 -21.36
C VAL A 500 -23.89 -8.52 -20.90
N ASP A 501 -24.80 -7.79 -21.56
CA ASP A 501 -26.24 -7.85 -21.29
C ASP A 501 -26.83 -9.20 -21.72
N ALA A 502 -26.37 -9.76 -22.85
CA ALA A 502 -26.77 -11.09 -23.30
C ALA A 502 -26.23 -12.20 -22.38
N ILE A 503 -24.99 -12.06 -21.90
CA ILE A 503 -24.38 -12.96 -20.90
C ILE A 503 -25.19 -12.95 -19.61
N THR A 504 -25.54 -11.75 -19.11
CA THR A 504 -26.31 -11.58 -17.87
C THR A 504 -27.73 -12.14 -18.01
N ALA A 505 -28.38 -11.92 -19.16
CA ALA A 505 -29.70 -12.46 -19.45
C ALA A 505 -29.68 -14.01 -19.53
N ALA A 506 -28.65 -14.59 -20.14
CA ALA A 506 -28.47 -16.03 -20.20
C ALA A 506 -28.28 -16.65 -18.80
N ALA A 507 -27.52 -15.98 -17.90
CA ALA A 507 -27.39 -16.42 -16.50
C ALA A 507 -28.74 -16.43 -15.77
N ALA A 508 -29.53 -15.37 -15.94
CA ALA A 508 -30.86 -15.26 -15.36
C ALA A 508 -31.82 -16.33 -15.87
N PHE A 509 -31.80 -16.61 -17.17
CA PHE A 509 -32.62 -17.64 -17.80
C PHE A 509 -32.23 -19.05 -17.36
N ALA A 510 -30.93 -19.35 -17.25
CA ALA A 510 -30.45 -20.64 -16.76
C ALA A 510 -30.89 -20.90 -15.33
N GLN A 511 -30.81 -19.89 -14.45
CA GLN A 511 -31.26 -20.02 -13.06
C GLN A 511 -32.78 -20.20 -12.95
N SER A 512 -33.58 -19.43 -13.70
CA SER A 512 -35.04 -19.56 -13.66
C SER A 512 -35.51 -20.91 -14.19
N SER A 513 -34.87 -21.41 -15.25
CA SER A 513 -35.15 -22.73 -15.83
C SER A 513 -34.79 -23.88 -14.89
N ALA A 514 -33.72 -23.73 -14.08
CA ALA A 514 -33.35 -24.72 -13.07
C ALA A 514 -34.23 -24.68 -11.81
N ALA A 515 -34.82 -23.53 -11.49
CA ALA A 515 -35.72 -23.35 -10.34
C ALA A 515 -37.18 -23.73 -10.64
N SER A 516 -37.54 -23.77 -11.92
CA SER A 516 -38.86 -24.22 -12.38
C SER A 516 -38.79 -25.73 -12.64
N ASP A 517 -39.52 -26.55 -11.87
CA ASP A 517 -39.73 -27.99 -12.13
C ASP A 517 -40.50 -28.28 -13.44
N GLN A 518 -40.56 -27.30 -14.34
CA GLN A 518 -41.09 -27.46 -15.68
C GLN A 518 -40.07 -28.25 -16.49
N ILE A 519 -40.24 -29.58 -16.46
CA ILE A 519 -39.70 -30.49 -17.47
C ILE A 519 -40.06 -29.88 -18.82
N ASP A 520 -39.03 -29.46 -19.56
CA ASP A 520 -39.18 -29.00 -20.93
C ASP A 520 -39.82 -30.12 -21.74
N ILE A 521 -41.13 -30.02 -21.98
CA ILE A 521 -41.97 -31.02 -22.66
C ILE A 521 -41.47 -31.32 -24.09
N PHE A 522 -40.61 -30.46 -24.65
CA PHE A 522 -40.01 -30.65 -25.97
C PHE A 522 -38.55 -31.15 -25.94
N GLY A 523 -37.97 -31.41 -24.76
CA GLY A 523 -36.55 -31.76 -24.60
C GLY A 523 -36.24 -33.23 -24.25
N ALA A 524 -37.25 -34.12 -24.19
CA ALA A 524 -37.11 -35.49 -23.68
C ALA A 524 -36.38 -36.50 -24.62
N GLY A 525 -35.40 -36.04 -25.40
CA GLY A 525 -34.64 -36.88 -26.32
C GLY A 525 -33.17 -36.49 -26.40
N THR A 526 -32.32 -37.33 -25.80
CA THR A 526 -30.84 -37.34 -25.84
C THR A 526 -30.13 -36.51 -24.75
N GLY A 527 -29.01 -37.06 -24.27
CA GLY A 527 -28.44 -36.81 -22.94
C GLY A 527 -27.92 -35.39 -22.72
N ALA A 528 -27.70 -35.06 -21.43
CA ALA A 528 -27.08 -33.85 -20.90
C ALA A 528 -27.04 -32.67 -21.89
N ARG A 529 -28.12 -31.87 -21.92
CA ARG A 529 -28.28 -30.69 -22.77
C ARG A 529 -27.01 -29.83 -22.72
N ALA A 530 -26.26 -29.77 -23.82
CA ALA A 530 -25.14 -28.84 -23.93
C ALA A 530 -25.67 -27.42 -23.75
N PRO A 531 -24.97 -26.54 -23.00
CA PRO A 531 -25.45 -25.19 -22.76
C PRO A 531 -25.63 -24.45 -24.10
N GLU A 532 -26.78 -23.78 -24.25
CA GLU A 532 -27.15 -23.08 -25.48
C GLU A 532 -26.14 -21.96 -25.77
N ARG A 533 -25.62 -21.90 -27.02
CA ARG A 533 -24.50 -21.03 -27.36
C ARG A 533 -24.91 -19.55 -27.27
N ILE A 534 -24.23 -18.78 -26.41
CA ILE A 534 -24.52 -17.36 -26.25
C ILE A 534 -24.07 -16.61 -27.51
N ARG A 535 -25.00 -15.97 -28.22
CA ARG A 535 -24.69 -15.16 -29.39
C ARG A 535 -24.16 -13.80 -28.95
N LEU A 536 -22.84 -13.66 -28.93
CA LEU A 536 -22.16 -12.39 -28.66
C LEU A 536 -22.09 -11.54 -29.94
N PRO A 537 -22.39 -10.23 -29.86
CA PRO A 537 -22.27 -9.34 -31.00
C PRO A 537 -20.82 -9.28 -31.50
N GLU A 538 -20.66 -8.93 -32.77
CA GLU A 538 -19.36 -8.49 -33.28
C GLU A 538 -19.07 -7.10 -32.68
N ALA A 539 -17.83 -6.88 -32.26
CA ALA A 539 -17.37 -5.63 -31.69
C ALA A 539 -16.01 -5.28 -32.28
N ASP A 540 -15.74 -3.99 -32.47
CA ASP A 540 -14.42 -3.52 -32.87
C ASP A 540 -13.40 -3.84 -31.77
N ARG A 541 -12.16 -4.14 -32.18
CA ARG A 541 -11.07 -4.42 -31.24
C ARG A 541 -10.74 -3.17 -30.43
N TRP A 542 -10.44 -3.33 -29.14
CA TRP A 542 -10.00 -2.22 -28.32
C TRP A 542 -8.61 -1.78 -28.79
N LEU A 543 -8.37 -0.49 -28.71
CA LEU A 543 -7.00 0.02 -28.80
C LEU A 543 -6.17 -0.62 -27.68
N PRO A 544 -4.90 -0.99 -27.89
CA PRO A 544 -4.12 -1.65 -26.84
C PRO A 544 -4.00 -0.77 -25.58
N ALA A 545 -3.84 0.55 -25.74
CA ALA A 545 -3.95 1.54 -24.65
C ALA A 545 -5.29 1.49 -23.89
N GLU A 546 -6.42 1.34 -24.59
CA GLU A 546 -7.73 1.21 -23.95
C GLU A 546 -7.85 -0.12 -23.19
N ARG A 547 -7.36 -1.22 -23.79
CA ARG A 547 -7.34 -2.54 -23.15
C ARG A 547 -6.50 -2.52 -21.87
N LEU A 548 -5.32 -1.92 -21.92
CA LEU A 548 -4.44 -1.73 -20.76
C LEU A 548 -5.10 -0.84 -19.70
N HIS A 549 -5.75 0.25 -20.10
CA HIS A 549 -6.45 1.11 -19.16
C HIS A 549 -7.58 0.38 -18.42
N ARG A 550 -8.36 -0.44 -19.14
CA ARG A 550 -9.41 -1.29 -18.54
C ARG A 550 -8.83 -2.34 -17.60
N GLU A 551 -7.72 -2.98 -17.97
CA GLU A 551 -6.98 -3.92 -17.11
C GLU A 551 -6.48 -3.22 -15.84
N PHE A 552 -5.90 -2.04 -15.96
CA PHE A 552 -5.47 -1.22 -14.82
C PHE A 552 -6.63 -0.80 -13.92
N GLN A 553 -7.79 -0.47 -14.48
CA GLN A 553 -8.98 -0.15 -13.68
C GLN A 553 -9.49 -1.36 -12.89
N ALA A 554 -9.40 -2.57 -13.44
CA ALA A 554 -9.89 -3.79 -12.82
C ALA A 554 -8.89 -4.41 -11.81
N VAL A 555 -7.61 -4.43 -12.13
CA VAL A 555 -6.55 -5.10 -11.36
C VAL A 555 -5.68 -4.12 -10.58
N GLY A 556 -5.51 -2.90 -11.10
CA GLY A 556 -4.64 -1.86 -10.52
C GLY A 556 -3.20 -1.85 -11.04
N PHE A 557 -2.82 -2.78 -11.91
CA PHE A 557 -1.54 -2.80 -12.62
C PHE A 557 -1.68 -3.61 -13.92
N TYR A 558 -0.70 -3.51 -14.81
CA TYR A 558 -0.74 -4.17 -16.11
C TYR A 558 -0.18 -5.60 -16.05
N PHE A 559 -0.96 -6.58 -16.50
CA PHE A 559 -0.53 -7.98 -16.65
C PHE A 559 -0.04 -8.29 -18.06
N SER A 560 -0.69 -7.70 -19.07
CA SER A 560 -0.55 -8.11 -20.47
C SER A 560 0.59 -7.42 -21.24
N ALA A 561 0.80 -6.12 -21.03
CA ALA A 561 1.88 -5.32 -21.63
C ALA A 561 2.05 -4.01 -20.84
N HIS A 562 3.20 -3.34 -20.95
CA HIS A 562 3.35 -1.99 -20.42
C HIS A 562 2.88 -0.95 -21.47
N PRO A 563 2.26 0.19 -21.10
CA PRO A 563 1.87 1.23 -22.06
C PRO A 563 3.03 1.75 -22.95
N LEU A 564 4.27 1.57 -22.50
CA LEU A 564 5.47 1.94 -23.26
C LEU A 564 5.83 0.94 -24.37
N ASP A 565 5.29 -0.28 -24.34
CA ASP A 565 5.56 -1.30 -25.37
C ASP A 565 5.10 -0.85 -26.75
N GLU A 566 4.01 -0.07 -26.84
CA GLU A 566 3.53 0.53 -28.10
C GLU A 566 4.57 1.45 -28.75
N TYR A 567 5.45 2.05 -27.95
CA TYR A 567 6.41 3.05 -28.38
C TYR A 567 7.82 2.48 -28.52
N ARG A 568 8.03 1.16 -28.44
CA ARG A 568 9.37 0.53 -28.42
C ARG A 568 10.29 1.03 -29.54
N LYS A 569 9.81 1.07 -30.79
CA LYS A 569 10.59 1.58 -31.94
C LYS A 569 10.94 3.07 -31.79
N THR A 570 10.02 3.88 -31.28
CA THR A 570 10.26 5.31 -31.00
C THR A 570 11.25 5.49 -29.86
N LEU A 571 11.14 4.69 -28.80
CA LEU A 571 12.06 4.69 -27.66
C LEU A 571 13.48 4.29 -28.07
N GLU A 572 13.62 3.27 -28.92
CA GLU A 572 14.90 2.86 -29.53
C GLU A 572 15.52 4.01 -30.34
N ARG A 573 14.73 4.67 -31.21
CA ARG A 573 15.18 5.85 -31.99
C ARG A 573 15.59 7.03 -31.10
N LEU A 574 14.83 7.29 -30.03
CA LEU A 574 15.11 8.35 -29.06
C LEU A 574 16.26 7.99 -28.10
N ARG A 575 16.83 6.79 -28.22
CA ARG A 575 17.89 6.22 -27.35
C ARG A 575 17.50 6.25 -25.87
N VAL A 576 16.23 5.95 -25.61
CA VAL A 576 15.71 5.81 -24.25
C VAL A 576 16.24 4.51 -23.65
N GLN A 577 16.72 4.58 -22.42
CA GLN A 577 17.15 3.42 -21.65
C GLN A 577 15.98 2.91 -20.80
N GLU A 578 15.88 1.60 -20.66
CA GLU A 578 15.03 0.98 -19.63
C GLU A 578 15.62 1.26 -18.25
N TRP A 579 14.75 1.37 -17.25
CA TRP A 579 15.10 1.71 -15.88
C TRP A 579 16.15 0.75 -15.31
N ALA A 580 15.95 -0.56 -15.41
CA ALA A 580 16.89 -1.55 -14.88
C ALA A 580 18.30 -1.43 -15.49
N ALA A 581 18.38 -1.19 -16.80
CA ALA A 581 19.65 -1.01 -17.51
C ALA A 581 20.34 0.31 -17.15
N PHE A 582 19.55 1.38 -16.98
CA PHE A 582 20.05 2.67 -16.55
C PHE A 582 20.54 2.63 -15.09
N GLU A 583 19.78 2.01 -14.19
CA GLU A 583 20.16 1.85 -12.79
C GLU A 583 21.52 1.13 -12.66
N ALA A 584 21.70 0.03 -13.40
CA ALA A 584 22.97 -0.69 -13.46
C ALA A 584 24.11 0.17 -14.02
N SER A 585 23.83 1.04 -15.00
CA SER A 585 24.83 1.93 -15.60
C SER A 585 25.22 3.08 -14.68
N VAL A 586 24.28 3.61 -13.89
CA VAL A 586 24.55 4.62 -12.86
C VAL A 586 25.40 4.03 -11.74
N LYS A 587 25.14 2.78 -11.33
CA LYS A 587 26.00 2.04 -10.39
C LYS A 587 27.43 1.86 -10.91
N ARG A 588 27.63 1.85 -12.24
CA ARG A 588 28.95 1.82 -12.92
C ARG A 588 29.54 3.21 -13.19
N GLY A 589 28.87 4.30 -12.82
CA GLY A 589 29.39 5.66 -12.93
C GLY A 589 28.71 6.59 -13.94
N ALA A 590 27.60 6.18 -14.58
CA ALA A 590 26.81 7.10 -15.41
C ALA A 590 26.09 8.15 -14.55
N THR A 591 26.03 9.41 -15.01
CA THR A 591 25.43 10.53 -14.26
C THR A 591 24.21 11.17 -14.93
N ALA A 592 23.91 10.78 -16.16
CA ALA A 592 22.75 11.28 -16.89
C ALA A 592 22.23 10.21 -17.86
N GLY A 593 20.94 10.25 -18.15
CA GLY A 593 20.30 9.35 -19.11
C GLY A 593 18.95 9.86 -19.56
N ARG A 594 18.42 9.22 -20.59
CA ARG A 594 17.07 9.46 -21.08
C ARG A 594 16.23 8.24 -20.76
N LEU A 595 15.13 8.46 -20.03
CA LEU A 595 14.20 7.43 -19.59
C LEU A 595 12.80 7.73 -20.14
N ALA A 596 11.97 6.70 -20.26
CA ALA A 596 10.55 6.86 -20.49
C ALA A 596 9.78 6.10 -19.41
N GLY A 597 8.70 6.72 -18.96
CA GLY A 597 7.89 6.19 -17.88
C GLY A 597 6.43 6.59 -18.05
N THR A 598 5.52 5.71 -17.67
CA THR A 598 4.12 6.07 -17.48
C THR A 598 3.96 6.55 -16.05
N ILE A 599 3.40 7.74 -15.86
CA ILE A 599 3.22 8.33 -14.53
C ILE A 599 2.14 7.54 -13.80
N THR A 600 2.49 6.91 -12.68
CA THR A 600 1.55 6.18 -11.82
C THR A 600 1.01 7.07 -10.70
N GLY A 601 1.82 8.01 -10.22
CA GLY A 601 1.45 8.90 -9.11
C GLY A 601 2.29 10.17 -9.05
N LYS A 602 1.78 11.16 -8.30
CA LYS A 602 2.53 12.38 -7.98
C LYS A 602 2.38 12.76 -6.51
N GLN A 603 3.46 13.25 -5.92
CA GLN A 603 3.47 13.83 -4.59
C GLN A 603 4.18 15.18 -4.59
N GLU A 604 3.51 16.24 -4.15
CA GLU A 604 4.14 17.54 -3.90
C GLU A 604 4.53 17.62 -2.41
N ARG A 605 5.81 17.89 -2.11
CA ARG A 605 6.34 18.12 -0.75
C ARG A 605 7.03 19.49 -0.66
N ARG A 606 7.14 20.02 0.55
CA ARG A 606 8.00 21.19 0.84
C ARG A 606 9.35 20.69 1.34
N THR A 607 10.45 21.25 0.85
CA THR A 607 11.79 20.97 1.33
C THR A 607 12.03 21.62 2.70
N ARG A 608 13.11 21.22 3.39
CA ARG A 608 13.53 21.84 4.67
C ARG A 608 13.79 23.35 4.55
N THR A 609 14.07 23.83 3.33
CA THR A 609 14.29 25.25 2.99
C THR A 609 12.99 25.99 2.59
N GLY A 610 11.84 25.33 2.62
CA GLY A 610 10.53 25.92 2.31
C GLY A 610 10.11 25.88 0.84
N ASN A 611 11.02 25.53 -0.08
CA ASN A 611 10.75 25.44 -1.51
C ASN A 611 9.91 24.19 -1.87
N LYS A 612 9.12 24.28 -2.94
CA LYS A 612 8.29 23.15 -3.40
C LYS A 612 9.12 22.15 -4.20
N MET A 613 8.83 20.87 -4.00
CA MET A 613 9.46 19.73 -4.68
C MET A 613 8.36 18.75 -5.10
N GLY A 614 8.39 18.32 -6.36
CA GLY A 614 7.52 17.28 -6.88
C GLY A 614 8.26 15.94 -6.92
N ILE A 615 7.60 14.87 -6.52
CA ILE A 615 8.06 13.49 -6.67
C ILE A 615 7.08 12.82 -7.63
N LEU A 616 7.57 12.36 -8.77
CA LEU A 616 6.82 11.54 -9.70
C LEU A 616 7.13 10.07 -9.46
N GLN A 617 6.08 9.26 -9.41
CA GLN A 617 6.19 7.81 -9.49
C GLN A 617 5.93 7.41 -10.93
N LEU A 618 6.89 6.70 -11.52
CA LEU A 618 6.89 6.31 -12.92
C LEU A 618 7.06 4.80 -13.01
N SER A 619 6.46 4.19 -14.03
CA SER A 619 6.66 2.77 -14.36
C SER A 619 7.16 2.60 -15.78
N ASP A 620 8.02 1.61 -15.99
CA ASP A 620 8.34 1.05 -17.29
C ASP A 620 8.17 -0.49 -17.29
N ALA A 621 8.56 -1.15 -18.37
CA ALA A 621 8.47 -2.62 -18.50
C ALA A 621 9.38 -3.37 -17.51
N THR A 622 10.41 -2.71 -16.97
CA THR A 622 11.41 -3.31 -16.08
C THR A 622 11.17 -3.02 -14.61
N GLY A 623 10.42 -1.96 -14.26
CA GLY A 623 10.06 -1.65 -12.88
C GLY A 623 9.48 -0.26 -12.68
N GLN A 624 9.32 0.12 -11.42
CA GLN A 624 8.95 1.47 -11.02
C GLN A 624 10.15 2.25 -10.49
N TYR A 625 10.14 3.56 -10.73
CA TYR A 625 11.18 4.47 -10.27
C TYR A 625 10.61 5.83 -9.91
N GLU A 626 11.28 6.51 -9.00
CA GLU A 626 10.90 7.86 -8.56
C GLU A 626 11.81 8.91 -9.19
N ALA A 627 11.20 9.99 -9.69
CA ALA A 627 11.92 11.12 -10.26
C ALA A 627 11.51 12.42 -9.58
N VAL A 628 12.50 13.24 -9.23
CA VAL A 628 12.30 14.48 -8.47
C VAL A 628 12.33 15.69 -9.40
N LEU A 629 11.34 16.59 -9.24
CA LEU A 629 11.26 17.90 -9.86
C LEU A 629 11.43 18.99 -8.80
N PHE A 630 12.34 19.93 -9.08
CA PHE A 630 12.53 21.11 -8.23
C PHE A 630 11.57 22.23 -8.65
N SER A 631 11.43 23.27 -7.83
CA SER A 631 10.38 24.28 -7.96
C SER A 631 10.23 24.89 -9.36
N GLU A 632 11.32 25.12 -10.08
CA GLU A 632 11.28 25.67 -11.45
C GLU A 632 10.72 24.68 -12.48
N THR A 633 11.22 23.44 -12.49
CA THR A 633 10.73 22.39 -13.41
C THR A 633 9.33 21.93 -13.05
N LEU A 634 8.98 21.91 -11.76
CA LEU A 634 7.64 21.61 -11.28
C LEU A 634 6.59 22.61 -11.78
N ALA A 635 6.92 23.90 -11.82
CA ALA A 635 6.01 24.93 -12.31
C ALA A 635 5.78 24.82 -13.82
N HIS A 636 6.81 24.46 -14.59
CA HIS A 636 6.76 24.39 -16.04
C HIS A 636 6.04 23.15 -16.57
N TYR A 637 6.22 21.99 -15.93
CA TYR A 637 5.72 20.71 -16.44
C TYR A 637 4.49 20.17 -15.71
N ARG A 638 3.81 21.01 -14.91
CA ARG A 638 2.72 20.58 -14.02
C ARG A 638 1.57 19.86 -14.73
N ASP A 639 1.26 20.30 -15.95
CA ASP A 639 0.16 19.76 -16.76
C ASP A 639 0.49 18.41 -17.40
N LEU A 640 1.78 18.09 -17.55
CA LEU A 640 2.25 16.78 -18.00
C LEU A 640 2.30 15.75 -16.85
N MET A 641 2.17 16.19 -15.60
CA MET A 641 2.24 15.35 -14.40
C MET A 641 0.90 14.68 -14.04
N GLU A 642 0.14 14.22 -15.03
CA GLU A 642 -1.12 13.50 -14.80
C GLU A 642 -0.89 12.00 -14.80
N ALA A 643 -1.49 11.29 -13.85
CA ALA A 643 -1.39 9.83 -13.80
C ALA A 643 -2.00 9.21 -15.06
N GLY A 644 -1.32 8.22 -15.62
CA GLY A 644 -1.65 7.54 -16.87
C GLY A 644 -0.97 8.12 -18.12
N ARG A 645 -0.35 9.31 -18.05
CA ARG A 645 0.40 9.85 -19.20
C ARG A 645 1.80 9.21 -19.29
N SER A 646 2.21 8.90 -20.51
CA SER A 646 3.57 8.44 -20.82
C SER A 646 4.46 9.61 -21.22
N VAL A 647 5.60 9.72 -20.57
CA VAL A 647 6.55 10.83 -20.76
C VAL A 647 7.95 10.32 -21.06
N VAL A 648 8.68 11.08 -21.87
CA VAL A 648 10.13 10.93 -22.04
C VAL A 648 10.81 12.01 -21.21
N MET A 649 11.83 11.64 -20.46
CA MET A 649 12.55 12.55 -19.60
C MET A 649 14.07 12.39 -19.74
N THR A 650 14.76 13.52 -19.72
CA THR A 650 16.20 13.53 -19.50
C THR A 650 16.44 13.74 -18.01
N VAL A 651 17.13 12.81 -17.38
CA VAL A 651 17.38 12.79 -15.94
C VAL A 651 18.86 12.86 -15.66
N ASN A 652 19.22 13.59 -14.62
CA ASN A 652 20.48 13.40 -13.93
C ASN A 652 20.29 12.36 -12.84
N ALA A 653 21.26 11.48 -12.70
CA ALA A 653 21.24 10.39 -11.76
C ALA A 653 22.45 10.47 -10.82
N GLU A 654 22.20 10.26 -9.53
CA GLU A 654 23.23 10.11 -8.51
C GLU A 654 23.12 8.73 -7.90
N ASN A 655 24.23 7.98 -7.89
CA ASN A 655 24.30 6.73 -7.15
C ASN A 655 24.41 7.03 -5.66
N ARG A 656 23.37 6.70 -4.90
CA ARG A 656 23.33 6.87 -3.45
C ARG A 656 23.24 5.49 -2.79
N PRO A 657 23.58 5.38 -1.49
CA PRO A 657 23.46 4.11 -0.75
C PRO A 657 22.03 3.53 -0.76
N GLU A 658 21.01 4.35 -1.02
CA GLU A 658 19.58 3.98 -1.10
C GLU A 658 19.13 3.46 -2.47
N GLY A 659 19.97 3.53 -3.49
CA GLY A 659 19.62 3.32 -4.89
C GLY A 659 19.91 4.56 -5.75
N VAL A 660 19.45 4.53 -7.00
CA VAL A 660 19.71 5.59 -7.96
C VAL A 660 18.68 6.71 -7.78
N SER A 661 19.14 7.91 -7.38
CA SER A 661 18.29 9.09 -7.22
C SER A 661 18.21 9.85 -8.54
N LEU A 662 17.00 10.12 -9.04
CA LEU A 662 16.77 10.81 -10.31
C LEU A 662 16.27 12.24 -10.13
N ARG A 663 16.88 13.15 -10.87
CA ARG A 663 16.45 14.54 -11.02
C ARG A 663 16.06 14.80 -12.46
N VAL A 664 14.80 15.18 -12.69
CA VAL A 664 14.32 15.53 -14.03
C VAL A 664 14.90 16.88 -14.45
N GLN A 665 15.56 16.90 -15.61
CA GLN A 665 16.00 18.14 -16.27
C GLN A 665 14.96 18.63 -17.26
N THR A 666 14.57 17.76 -18.19
CA THR A 666 13.58 18.04 -19.23
C THR A 666 12.57 16.90 -19.30
N MET A 667 11.32 17.23 -19.62
CA MET A 667 10.24 16.28 -19.78
C MET A 667 9.39 16.66 -20.99
N SER A 668 9.08 15.69 -21.83
CA SER A 668 8.17 15.84 -22.98
C SER A 668 7.15 14.71 -23.01
N SER A 669 5.99 14.99 -23.61
CA SER A 669 4.98 13.96 -23.87
C SER A 669 5.51 12.96 -24.87
N LEU A 670 5.42 11.66 -24.56
CA LEU A 670 5.84 10.61 -25.48
C LEU A 670 5.01 10.63 -26.77
N GLU A 671 3.75 11.05 -26.69
CA GLU A 671 2.86 11.19 -27.85
C GLU A 671 3.32 12.32 -28.79
N ASP A 672 3.74 13.46 -28.23
CA ASP A 672 4.20 14.60 -29.04
C ASP A 672 5.57 14.31 -29.67
N GLU A 673 6.48 13.67 -28.93
CA GLU A 673 7.75 13.19 -29.47
C GLU A 673 7.54 12.16 -30.59
N ALA A 674 6.60 11.23 -30.43
CA ALA A 674 6.28 10.26 -31.47
C ALA A 674 5.66 10.90 -32.71
N ALA A 675 4.90 11.99 -32.55
CA ALA A 675 4.32 12.74 -33.67
C ALA A 675 5.34 13.61 -34.42
N ASN A 676 6.42 14.04 -33.74
CA ASN A 676 7.47 14.88 -34.33
C ASN A 676 8.52 14.07 -35.12
N VAL A 677 8.57 12.75 -34.96
CA VAL A 677 9.39 11.88 -35.79
C VAL A 677 8.73 11.78 -37.17
N ARG A 678 9.43 12.19 -38.24
CA ARG A 678 9.00 11.96 -39.63
C ARG A 678 8.79 10.47 -39.83
N SER A 679 7.54 10.06 -39.79
CA SER A 679 7.12 8.66 -39.87
C SER A 679 6.31 8.48 -41.15
N ALA A 680 6.56 7.38 -41.86
CA ALA A 680 5.68 6.93 -42.94
C ALA A 680 4.76 5.85 -42.40
N LEU A 681 3.51 5.82 -42.85
CA LEU A 681 2.51 4.86 -42.39
C LEU A 681 2.08 3.99 -43.57
N ARG A 682 2.28 2.69 -43.48
CA ARG A 682 1.83 1.70 -44.46
C ARG A 682 0.63 0.94 -43.91
N ILE A 683 -0.47 0.93 -44.64
CA ILE A 683 -1.71 0.27 -44.25
C ILE A 683 -1.97 -0.89 -45.23
N PHE A 684 -1.92 -2.12 -44.73
CA PHE A 684 -2.12 -3.32 -45.54
C PHE A 684 -3.60 -3.69 -45.61
N LEU A 685 -4.15 -3.80 -46.82
CA LEU A 685 -5.57 -4.04 -47.09
C LEU A 685 -5.76 -5.21 -48.05
N ARG A 686 -6.90 -5.91 -47.96
CA ARG A 686 -7.32 -6.92 -48.96
C ARG A 686 -8.37 -6.39 -49.93
N ASP A 687 -9.23 -5.48 -49.46
CA ASP A 687 -10.32 -4.91 -50.22
C ASP A 687 -10.56 -3.43 -49.82
N ALA A 688 -11.56 -2.81 -50.45
CA ALA A 688 -11.92 -1.40 -50.27
C ALA A 688 -12.91 -1.15 -49.11
N GLU A 689 -13.39 -2.18 -48.41
CA GLU A 689 -14.37 -2.08 -47.32
C GLU A 689 -13.92 -1.13 -46.18
N PRO A 690 -12.64 -1.15 -45.70
CA PRO A 690 -12.23 -0.35 -44.55
C PRO A 690 -12.00 1.14 -44.86
N LEU A 691 -12.05 1.57 -46.12
CA LEU A 691 -11.66 2.93 -46.53
C LEU A 691 -12.45 4.02 -45.78
N GLY A 692 -13.76 3.86 -45.61
CA GLY A 692 -14.59 4.84 -44.90
C GLY A 692 -14.26 4.97 -43.40
N ALA A 693 -13.81 3.89 -42.76
CA ALA A 693 -13.35 3.91 -41.37
C ALA A 693 -11.94 4.52 -41.26
N ILE A 694 -11.06 4.21 -42.21
CA ILE A 694 -9.69 4.75 -42.28
C ILE A 694 -9.71 6.26 -42.48
N THR A 695 -10.57 6.80 -43.36
CA THR A 695 -10.68 8.25 -43.60
C THR A 695 -11.08 9.01 -42.32
N ARG A 696 -11.91 8.42 -41.46
CA ARG A 696 -12.31 9.05 -40.18
C ARG A 696 -11.15 9.12 -39.19
N GLN A 697 -10.24 8.14 -39.22
CA GLN A 697 -9.05 8.12 -38.37
C GLN A 697 -7.93 9.03 -38.90
N LEU A 698 -7.81 9.17 -40.23
CA LEU A 698 -6.88 10.08 -40.92
C LEU A 698 -7.44 11.52 -41.08
N GLY A 699 -8.12 12.04 -40.06
CA GLY A 699 -8.86 13.31 -40.14
C GLY A 699 -8.01 14.59 -40.04
N GLN A 700 -6.75 14.51 -39.58
CA GLN A 700 -5.89 15.68 -39.36
C GLN A 700 -4.71 15.71 -40.34
N ARG A 701 -4.55 16.82 -41.05
CA ARG A 701 -3.38 17.08 -41.91
C ARG A 701 -2.12 17.25 -41.05
N GLY A 702 -1.00 16.71 -41.52
CA GLY A 702 0.28 16.70 -40.80
C GLY A 702 1.47 16.48 -41.74
N GLU A 703 2.63 16.06 -41.21
CA GLU A 703 3.86 15.89 -42.01
C GLU A 703 4.14 14.44 -42.46
N GLY A 704 3.34 13.47 -42.01
CA GLY A 704 3.53 12.04 -42.30
C GLY A 704 3.02 11.60 -43.67
N GLN A 705 3.76 10.68 -44.28
CA GLN A 705 3.41 10.07 -45.58
C GLN A 705 2.60 8.80 -45.34
N VAL A 706 1.47 8.63 -46.03
CA VAL A 706 0.59 7.45 -45.87
C VAL A 706 0.54 6.68 -47.20
N SER A 707 0.76 5.37 -47.13
CA SER A 707 0.68 4.47 -48.28
C SER A 707 -0.26 3.29 -47.99
N PHE A 708 -1.10 2.95 -48.95
CA PHE A 708 -1.93 1.75 -48.91
C PHE A 708 -1.24 0.61 -49.64
N VAL A 709 -1.04 -0.51 -48.97
CA VAL A 709 -0.51 -1.74 -49.58
C VAL A 709 -1.66 -2.71 -49.78
N VAL A 710 -2.13 -2.84 -51.02
CA VAL A 710 -3.23 -3.74 -51.37
C VAL A 710 -2.66 -5.11 -51.76
N ILE A 711 -2.98 -6.13 -50.95
CA ILE A 711 -2.56 -7.51 -51.17
C ILE A 711 -3.52 -8.17 -52.15
N LYS A 712 -3.04 -8.57 -53.33
CA LYS A 712 -3.88 -9.25 -54.34
C LYS A 712 -4.29 -10.66 -53.89
N GLU A 713 -5.50 -11.07 -54.27
CA GLU A 713 -5.96 -12.45 -54.07
C GLU A 713 -5.01 -13.48 -54.73
N GLY A 714 -4.77 -14.60 -54.04
CA GLY A 714 -3.88 -15.67 -54.53
C GLY A 714 -2.38 -15.37 -54.40
N GLY A 715 -1.97 -14.31 -53.70
CA GLY A 715 -0.55 -14.01 -53.45
C GLY A 715 0.21 -13.49 -54.67
N GLN A 716 -0.48 -12.96 -55.68
CA GLN A 716 0.08 -12.50 -56.96
C GLN A 716 0.80 -11.13 -56.88
N GLY A 717 1.29 -10.74 -55.71
CA GLY A 717 2.00 -9.49 -55.45
C GLY A 717 1.19 -8.41 -54.71
N GLU A 718 1.88 -7.34 -54.34
CA GLU A 718 1.36 -6.20 -53.57
C GLU A 718 1.38 -4.93 -54.43
N ILE A 719 0.36 -4.07 -54.29
CA ILE A 719 0.34 -2.74 -54.91
C ILE A 719 0.43 -1.70 -53.79
N GLU A 720 1.51 -0.90 -53.79
CA GLU A 720 1.65 0.25 -52.90
C GLU A 720 1.10 1.52 -53.59
N ILE A 721 0.11 2.16 -52.96
CA ILE A 721 -0.53 3.40 -53.40
C ILE A 721 -0.21 4.48 -52.39
N GLU A 722 0.65 5.41 -52.76
CA GLU A 722 1.00 6.56 -51.92
C GLU A 722 -0.05 7.66 -52.03
N LEU A 723 -0.49 8.22 -50.90
CA LEU A 723 -1.39 9.36 -50.87
C LEU A 723 -0.64 10.66 -51.15
N ALA A 724 -1.24 11.52 -51.99
CA ALA A 724 -0.67 12.83 -52.32
C ALA A 724 -0.72 13.82 -51.13
N GLU A 725 -1.68 13.67 -50.23
CA GLU A 725 -1.80 14.49 -49.03
C GLU A 725 -1.03 13.89 -47.85
N ARG A 726 -0.49 14.75 -46.99
CA ARG A 726 0.22 14.34 -45.77
C ARG A 726 -0.68 14.46 -44.54
N TYR A 727 -0.56 13.48 -43.67
CA TYR A 727 -1.43 13.32 -42.50
C TYR A 727 -0.61 13.32 -41.21
N ARG A 728 -1.25 13.64 -40.09
CA ARG A 728 -0.63 13.47 -38.78
C ARG A 728 -0.65 11.98 -38.46
N VAL A 729 0.51 11.33 -38.55
CA VAL A 729 0.67 9.90 -38.28
C VAL A 729 1.51 9.71 -37.02
N GLY A 730 1.15 8.71 -36.22
CA GLY A 730 1.85 8.36 -34.99
C GLY A 730 1.37 7.01 -34.47
N PRO A 731 1.98 6.47 -33.40
CA PRO A 731 1.65 5.14 -32.87
C PRO A 731 0.18 4.98 -32.50
N SER A 732 -0.46 6.01 -31.94
CA SER A 732 -1.89 5.99 -31.59
C SER A 732 -2.80 5.84 -32.83
N VAL A 733 -2.48 6.57 -33.91
CA VAL A 733 -3.19 6.49 -35.19
C VAL A 733 -2.94 5.13 -35.86
N ALA A 734 -1.71 4.62 -35.80
CA ALA A 734 -1.36 3.30 -36.33
C ALA A 734 -2.10 2.17 -35.61
N SER A 735 -2.14 2.21 -34.28
CA SER A 735 -2.91 1.28 -33.44
C SER A 735 -4.41 1.37 -33.72
N ALA A 736 -4.94 2.59 -33.89
CA ALA A 736 -6.34 2.80 -34.25
C ALA A 736 -6.70 2.23 -35.62
N LEU A 737 -5.82 2.39 -36.61
CA LEU A 737 -6.01 1.83 -37.94
C LEU A 737 -5.87 0.30 -37.93
N LYS A 738 -5.00 -0.26 -37.09
CA LYS A 738 -4.86 -1.72 -36.91
C LYS A 738 -6.08 -2.36 -36.25
N ALA A 739 -6.84 -1.58 -35.48
CA ALA A 739 -8.12 -2.01 -34.91
C ALA A 739 -9.29 -1.95 -35.91
N VAL A 740 -9.12 -1.31 -37.09
CA VAL A 740 -10.16 -1.22 -38.12
C VAL A 740 -10.32 -2.58 -38.81
N ARG A 741 -11.55 -3.09 -38.84
CA ARG A 741 -11.93 -4.32 -39.56
C ARG A 741 -11.59 -4.21 -41.04
N GLY A 742 -10.91 -5.22 -41.60
CA GLY A 742 -10.47 -5.24 -43.01
C GLY A 742 -9.02 -4.80 -43.22
N VAL A 743 -8.39 -4.20 -42.19
CA VAL A 743 -6.96 -3.90 -42.19
C VAL A 743 -6.19 -5.15 -41.75
N VAL A 744 -5.24 -5.58 -42.58
CA VAL A 744 -4.41 -6.78 -42.35
C VAL A 744 -3.28 -6.47 -41.38
N ASP A 745 -2.60 -5.36 -41.61
CA ASP A 745 -1.54 -4.86 -40.73
C ASP A 745 -1.35 -3.36 -40.95
N VAL A 746 -0.68 -2.71 -40.00
CA VAL A 746 -0.28 -1.30 -40.10
C VAL A 746 1.17 -1.18 -39.64
N GLU A 747 2.02 -0.66 -40.50
CA GLU A 747 3.42 -0.41 -40.20
C GLU A 747 3.69 1.09 -40.11
N LEU A 748 4.21 1.51 -38.97
CA LEU A 748 4.84 2.82 -38.83
C LEU A 748 6.34 2.66 -39.12
N VAL A 749 6.80 3.33 -40.17
CA VAL A 749 8.16 3.30 -40.75
C VAL A 749 8.93 4.55 -40.37
#